data_AF-A0A975FZT3-F1
#
_entry.id   AF-A0A975FZT3-F1
#
_cell.length_a   1.000
_cell.length_b   1.000
_cell.length_c   1.000
_cell.angle_alpha   90.00
_cell.angle_beta   90.00
_cell.angle_gamma   90.00
#
_symmetry.space_group_name_H-M   'P 1'
#
loop_
_entity.id
_entity.type
_entity.pdbx_description
1 polymer ?
#
loop_
_entity_poly.entity_id
_entity_poly.type
_entity_poly.pdbx_seq_one_letter_code
_entity_poly.pdbx_strand_id
1 'polypeptide(L)'
;MAFAPAGAQSLGKGKGLTMSDVTVTGADGAAGATGDNGQDGAGGEPAVATNSGSSDADNSAEAAGGAGGEGGDGTGDPASGDGDGGDGGAGGAATAVTLTTAAAASSSSTSLATGGAGGAAGLGDGSAASGAGGQGGQGGAAHAIAADTNPSGDAAGTARALGGGGGGRGASSSGGAGGGATASAFASGGGDVTATAMATGGAGGAGGGDGYGPGAGGVSWAGAIANGYGPGAATASATSIGGAGGDGLAGADGGAAHGAYLTNTVSGHTEQGTMNLSQTAIGGAGGNSDGGRAAIGGQGVSSLSFDDAVNAQKSQAVNAWVTAVGGAGGAGASGSDGAKGGQAIAHVALQEDGPSANASATGGAGGSASGAGRAGGAGGGATATASAVAVGTAEWALAEETGGAGGAGLSGADGGAGASASMHNNVAATPNAASITLTQSVTGGAGGDSDGGVAGAAGSAAAWLTYSDDNDSSHSGGLVAYNTAVGGAGGAATVGADGGSASSTSLVNGSLDGFLASEDFTYAVGGAGGAGGSGGHGGKGGYATAKGSMNNSTSPHLYVSATGGAGGAVASNGDGGGGGAAYATALSFRDNGPGVASAIATGGAGGDGDGAGHKGGDGGEAHANSYAYGQQAISSAECIGGAGGAGHDQADGGDGASVTVEGGYGSVAGSSIEFDQHAIGGAGGDSYGGAAGAAGAASSILSFHDPSHTVFGFSEADGGQGGAGHDGSNGADGGAAYGWLSITGLTGDGRATAYGGDGGAADGSGHAGNGGGARASAGATIANSGPLSALAIGGTGLHGGDASAVAGEATTGLSYLYADASTADLPGALVTAVSAHAAAVAGGGGEAVAIVGIDHEANAFFGPGPALTFADVAANPDRTSLSGVFAANTNLASAFGGSSQIFAVGQLGGDITLAQQQDTAEIDLTVDLTKLASRQDLMVGFFNPGATGAGFGGLNLDITADGTSVLHQAFASVSAATTYLTDHAVDLGSLATGALSGNTLTLQAVVTLTGSSVGEAYDFGLILGDPPAPDPHAHVLLG
;
A
#
# COMPACT_ATOMS: atom_id res chain seq x y z
N MET A 1 -16.56 29.14 -42.49
CA MET A 1 -17.46 29.65 -43.55
C MET A 1 -17.78 31.11 -43.26
N ALA A 2 -17.63 32.00 -44.24
CA ALA A 2 -17.71 33.44 -44.06
C ALA A 2 -19.16 33.94 -43.96
N PHE A 3 -19.51 34.58 -42.84
CA PHE A 3 -20.67 35.48 -42.73
C PHE A 3 -20.14 36.91 -42.55
N ALA A 4 -20.50 37.80 -43.48
CA ALA A 4 -20.27 39.24 -43.36
C ALA A 4 -21.49 39.90 -42.69
N PRO A 5 -21.33 40.79 -41.69
CA PRO A 5 -22.44 41.58 -41.18
C PRO A 5 -22.52 42.94 -41.90
N ALA A 6 -23.70 43.25 -42.41
CA ALA A 6 -24.09 44.60 -42.80
C ALA A 6 -24.91 45.23 -41.68
N GLY A 7 -24.56 46.46 -41.28
CA GLY A 7 -25.43 47.31 -40.44
C GLY A 7 -24.72 48.09 -39.34
N ALA A 8 -23.76 48.96 -39.68
CA ALA A 8 -23.23 49.94 -38.73
C ALA A 8 -24.27 51.07 -38.51
N GLN A 9 -24.87 51.13 -37.31
CA GLN A 9 -25.50 52.36 -36.83
C GLN A 9 -24.43 53.28 -36.23
N SER A 10 -24.45 54.53 -36.68
CA SER A 10 -23.53 55.61 -36.32
C SER A 10 -23.65 55.98 -34.84
N LEU A 11 -22.62 55.70 -34.04
CA LEU A 11 -22.38 56.36 -32.76
C LEU A 11 -21.40 57.53 -32.94
N GLY A 12 -21.85 58.70 -32.49
CA GLY A 12 -21.12 59.96 -32.61
C GLY A 12 -19.80 59.95 -31.86
N LYS A 13 -18.83 60.67 -32.43
CA LYS A 13 -17.53 60.97 -31.81
C LYS A 13 -17.72 61.81 -30.55
N GLY A 14 -17.86 61.15 -29.39
CA GLY A 14 -17.70 61.73 -28.07
C GLY A 14 -16.36 61.32 -27.47
N LYS A 15 -15.59 62.30 -26.97
CA LYS A 15 -14.36 62.05 -26.19
C LYS A 15 -14.70 61.41 -24.84
N GLY A 16 -14.02 60.31 -24.50
CA GLY A 16 -13.62 59.99 -23.13
C GLY A 16 -14.66 59.40 -22.19
N LEU A 17 -15.42 58.39 -22.61
CA LEU A 17 -16.01 57.43 -21.69
C LEU A 17 -15.54 56.04 -22.12
N THR A 18 -14.48 55.61 -21.46
CA THR A 18 -13.90 54.26 -21.41
C THR A 18 -14.96 53.34 -20.80
N MET A 19 -15.72 52.62 -21.62
CA MET A 19 -16.63 51.58 -21.12
C MET A 19 -15.82 50.31 -20.86
N SER A 20 -15.14 50.28 -19.71
CA SER A 20 -14.41 49.10 -19.25
C SER A 20 -15.36 47.99 -18.79
N ASP A 21 -16.64 48.29 -18.52
CA ASP A 21 -17.62 47.31 -18.04
C ASP A 21 -19.03 47.56 -18.61
N VAL A 22 -19.74 46.49 -18.98
CA VAL A 22 -21.12 46.51 -19.51
C VAL A 22 -21.96 45.47 -18.79
N THR A 23 -22.89 45.89 -17.94
CA THR A 23 -23.82 45.00 -17.23
C THR A 23 -25.24 45.16 -17.77
N VAL A 24 -25.92 44.05 -18.07
CA VAL A 24 -27.32 44.01 -18.51
C VAL A 24 -28.08 42.93 -17.73
N THR A 25 -29.22 43.32 -17.16
CA THR A 25 -30.13 42.40 -16.46
C THR A 25 -31.50 42.44 -17.13
N GLY A 26 -32.04 41.27 -17.46
CA GLY A 26 -33.40 41.11 -17.96
C GLY A 26 -34.41 41.34 -16.83
N ALA A 27 -35.58 41.88 -17.18
CA ALA A 27 -36.66 42.03 -16.22
C ALA A 27 -37.30 40.67 -15.90
N ASP A 28 -37.66 40.46 -14.63
CA ASP A 28 -38.39 39.27 -14.21
C ASP A 28 -39.80 39.23 -14.82
N GLY A 29 -40.27 38.02 -15.09
CA GLY A 29 -41.63 37.76 -15.54
C GLY A 29 -42.65 38.04 -14.44
N ALA A 30 -43.80 38.61 -14.83
CA ALA A 30 -44.92 38.77 -13.92
C ALA A 30 -45.50 37.42 -13.50
N ALA A 31 -45.83 37.27 -12.21
CA ALA A 31 -46.53 36.10 -11.72
C ALA A 31 -47.95 36.00 -12.32
N GLY A 32 -48.38 34.76 -12.56
CA GLY A 32 -49.73 34.43 -12.97
C GLY A 32 -50.74 34.72 -11.85
N ALA A 33 -51.94 35.13 -12.22
CA ALA A 33 -53.01 35.37 -11.26
C ALA A 33 -53.65 34.06 -10.80
N THR A 34 -53.89 33.93 -9.49
CA THR A 34 -54.75 32.90 -8.91
C THR A 34 -56.20 33.06 -9.41
N GLY A 35 -56.87 31.96 -9.73
CA GLY A 35 -58.25 31.98 -10.24
C GLY A 35 -58.87 30.58 -10.29
N ASP A 36 -60.03 30.43 -10.93
CA ASP A 36 -60.67 29.12 -11.14
C ASP A 36 -59.65 28.15 -11.75
N ASN A 37 -59.07 28.55 -12.89
CA ASN A 37 -57.77 28.05 -13.33
C ASN A 37 -56.73 29.16 -13.10
N GLY A 38 -55.58 28.78 -12.55
CA GLY A 38 -54.43 29.65 -12.45
C GLY A 38 -53.95 30.10 -13.82
N GLN A 39 -53.53 31.37 -13.93
CA GLN A 39 -52.87 31.86 -15.14
C GLN A 39 -51.39 31.49 -15.13
N ASP A 40 -50.82 31.30 -16.31
CA ASP A 40 -49.38 31.07 -16.45
C ASP A 40 -48.59 32.32 -16.03
N GLY A 41 -47.41 32.09 -15.46
CA GLY A 41 -46.41 33.13 -15.24
C GLY A 41 -45.82 33.61 -16.56
N ALA A 42 -45.56 34.90 -16.67
CA ALA A 42 -44.86 35.45 -17.82
C ALA A 42 -43.38 35.01 -17.82
N GLY A 43 -42.79 34.86 -19.00
CA GLY A 43 -41.35 34.60 -19.10
C GLY A 43 -40.50 35.78 -18.63
N GLY A 44 -39.30 35.50 -18.14
CA GLY A 44 -38.29 36.51 -17.88
C GLY A 44 -37.70 37.05 -19.18
N GLU A 45 -37.38 38.33 -19.21
CA GLU A 45 -36.80 38.98 -20.39
C GLU A 45 -35.31 38.57 -20.57
N PRO A 46 -34.83 38.46 -21.81
CA PRO A 46 -33.43 38.14 -22.08
C PRO A 46 -32.49 39.33 -21.78
N ALA A 47 -31.23 39.02 -21.50
CA ALA A 47 -30.15 39.99 -21.34
C ALA A 47 -29.05 39.78 -22.37
N VAL A 48 -28.62 40.86 -23.02
CA VAL A 48 -27.48 40.85 -23.95
C VAL A 48 -26.53 41.98 -23.57
N ALA A 49 -25.37 41.62 -23.02
CA ALA A 49 -24.27 42.53 -22.72
C ALA A 49 -23.17 42.37 -23.77
N THR A 50 -22.77 43.46 -24.43
CA THR A 50 -21.69 43.43 -25.42
C THR A 50 -20.74 44.59 -25.21
N ASN A 51 -19.47 44.29 -24.95
CA ASN A 51 -18.38 45.24 -24.87
C ASN A 51 -17.35 44.91 -25.96
N SER A 52 -17.54 45.49 -27.14
CA SER A 52 -16.71 45.23 -28.33
C SER A 52 -16.08 46.52 -28.86
N GLY A 53 -14.76 46.53 -29.05
CA GLY A 53 -14.06 47.63 -29.72
C GLY A 53 -13.71 48.83 -28.82
N SER A 54 -13.70 48.63 -27.51
CA SER A 54 -13.09 49.54 -26.53
C SER A 54 -11.57 49.60 -26.75
N SER A 55 -10.96 50.78 -26.60
CA SER A 55 -9.50 50.95 -26.61
C SER A 55 -8.86 50.66 -25.24
N ASP A 56 -9.68 50.36 -24.23
CA ASP A 56 -9.20 50.02 -22.90
C ASP A 56 -8.57 48.64 -22.93
N ALA A 57 -7.50 48.50 -22.15
CA ALA A 57 -6.81 47.22 -21.99
C ALA A 57 -7.69 46.20 -21.26
N ASP A 58 -8.65 46.63 -20.43
CA ASP A 58 -9.50 45.74 -19.64
C ASP A 58 -10.98 45.98 -19.96
N ASN A 59 -11.65 44.96 -20.52
CA ASN A 59 -13.06 45.04 -20.87
C ASN A 59 -13.85 43.86 -20.28
N SER A 60 -14.99 44.18 -19.66
CA SER A 60 -15.94 43.19 -19.15
C SER A 60 -17.36 43.37 -19.72
N ALA A 61 -18.09 42.26 -19.78
CA ALA A 61 -19.52 42.20 -20.07
C ALA A 61 -20.19 41.18 -19.16
N GLU A 62 -21.30 41.58 -18.52
CA GLU A 62 -22.10 40.73 -17.64
C GLU A 62 -23.57 40.76 -18.08
N ALA A 63 -24.14 39.60 -18.37
CA ALA A 63 -25.53 39.44 -18.74
C ALA A 63 -26.24 38.50 -17.77
N ALA A 64 -27.37 38.94 -17.20
CA ALA A 64 -28.22 38.12 -16.34
C ALA A 64 -29.65 38.11 -16.87
N GLY A 65 -30.16 36.96 -17.29
CA GLY A 65 -31.55 36.84 -17.75
C GLY A 65 -32.54 37.04 -16.61
N GLY A 66 -33.70 37.61 -16.89
CA GLY A 66 -34.75 37.77 -15.88
C GLY A 66 -35.32 36.43 -15.42
N ALA A 67 -35.73 36.30 -14.16
CA ALA A 67 -36.42 35.10 -13.70
C ALA A 67 -37.81 34.97 -14.35
N GLY A 68 -38.28 33.76 -14.57
CA GLY A 68 -39.66 33.51 -14.97
C GLY A 68 -40.64 33.79 -13.83
N GLY A 69 -41.82 34.31 -14.15
CA GLY A 69 -42.89 34.52 -13.19
C GLY A 69 -43.46 33.20 -12.69
N GLU A 70 -43.87 33.13 -11.42
CA GLU A 70 -44.56 31.94 -10.90
C GLU A 70 -45.95 31.79 -11.56
N GLY A 71 -46.39 30.56 -11.78
CA GLY A 71 -47.77 30.27 -12.19
C GLY A 71 -48.77 30.56 -11.07
N GLY A 72 -49.97 30.99 -11.42
CA GLY A 72 -51.05 31.24 -10.46
C GLY A 72 -51.67 29.94 -9.95
N ASP A 73 -52.16 29.94 -8.71
CA ASP A 73 -52.87 28.78 -8.15
C ASP A 73 -54.32 28.68 -8.68
N GLY A 74 -54.82 27.45 -8.87
CA GLY A 74 -56.23 27.13 -9.15
C GLY A 74 -57.04 26.99 -7.86
N THR A 75 -58.20 27.65 -7.77
CA THR A 75 -59.02 27.68 -6.54
C THR A 75 -60.29 26.83 -6.58
N GLY A 76 -60.76 26.46 -7.79
CA GLY A 76 -62.01 25.73 -8.02
C GLY A 76 -63.30 26.47 -7.58
N ASP A 77 -64.38 26.40 -8.38
CA ASP A 77 -65.75 26.75 -7.94
C ASP A 77 -66.65 25.50 -8.10
N PRO A 78 -67.49 25.15 -7.10
CA PRO A 78 -68.46 24.05 -7.19
C PRO A 78 -69.39 24.05 -8.42
N ALA A 79 -69.45 25.12 -9.23
CA ALA A 79 -70.27 25.20 -10.44
C ALA A 79 -69.53 24.98 -11.79
N SER A 80 -68.20 25.14 -11.86
CA SER A 80 -67.44 25.22 -13.14
C SER A 80 -66.51 24.04 -13.42
N GLY A 81 -66.28 23.16 -12.45
CA GLY A 81 -65.26 22.11 -12.53
C GLY A 81 -63.99 22.51 -11.78
N ASP A 82 -63.10 21.55 -11.65
CA ASP A 82 -61.91 21.63 -10.81
C ASP A 82 -60.88 22.63 -11.33
N GLY A 83 -60.12 23.24 -10.41
CA GLY A 83 -59.19 24.32 -10.73
C GLY A 83 -57.76 23.86 -10.97
N ASP A 84 -57.27 24.01 -12.21
CA ASP A 84 -55.89 23.71 -12.59
C ASP A 84 -54.94 24.85 -12.20
N GLY A 85 -53.72 24.52 -11.79
CA GLY A 85 -52.64 25.49 -11.57
C GLY A 85 -52.04 25.98 -12.90
N GLY A 86 -51.60 27.24 -12.95
CA GLY A 86 -50.92 27.80 -14.12
C GLY A 86 -49.46 27.36 -14.22
N ASP A 87 -48.91 27.36 -15.43
CA ASP A 87 -47.51 27.03 -15.68
C ASP A 87 -46.58 28.16 -15.19
N GLY A 88 -45.38 27.81 -14.73
CA GLY A 88 -44.33 28.79 -14.44
C GLY A 88 -43.73 29.36 -15.74
N GLY A 89 -43.43 30.65 -15.73
CA GLY A 89 -42.77 31.31 -16.85
C GLY A 89 -41.35 30.82 -17.06
N ALA A 90 -40.86 30.74 -18.30
CA ALA A 90 -39.46 30.41 -18.57
C ALA A 90 -38.53 31.54 -18.10
N GLY A 91 -37.32 31.19 -17.65
CA GLY A 91 -36.26 32.15 -17.37
C GLY A 91 -35.69 32.77 -18.65
N GLY A 92 -35.29 34.04 -18.57
CA GLY A 92 -34.70 34.79 -19.66
C GLY A 92 -33.31 34.26 -20.03
N ALA A 93 -32.97 34.27 -21.32
CA ALA A 93 -31.63 33.91 -21.78
C ALA A 93 -30.62 35.04 -21.51
N ALA A 94 -29.35 34.70 -21.27
CA ALA A 94 -28.25 35.65 -21.10
C ALA A 94 -27.15 35.45 -22.14
N THR A 95 -26.69 36.55 -22.75
CA THR A 95 -25.55 36.55 -23.66
C THR A 95 -24.56 37.66 -23.28
N ALA A 96 -23.33 37.31 -22.93
CA ALA A 96 -22.26 38.24 -22.62
C ALA A 96 -21.12 38.10 -23.63
N VAL A 97 -20.69 39.21 -24.23
CA VAL A 97 -19.66 39.22 -25.27
C VAL A 97 -18.64 40.33 -25.03
N THR A 98 -17.36 39.98 -24.90
CA THR A 98 -16.24 40.91 -24.79
C THR A 98 -15.22 40.69 -25.90
N LEU A 99 -14.87 41.78 -26.60
CA LEU A 99 -13.83 41.79 -27.63
C LEU A 99 -12.88 42.96 -27.37
N THR A 100 -11.67 42.63 -26.90
CA THR A 100 -10.58 43.59 -26.66
C THR A 100 -9.52 43.47 -27.75
N THR A 101 -9.06 44.60 -28.27
CA THR A 101 -7.85 44.67 -29.09
C THR A 101 -7.02 45.84 -28.57
N ALA A 102 -5.89 45.53 -27.95
CA ALA A 102 -5.04 46.50 -27.28
C ALA A 102 -3.60 46.43 -27.81
N ALA A 103 -2.85 47.49 -27.52
CA ALA A 103 -1.40 47.49 -27.65
C ALA A 103 -0.80 47.99 -26.32
N ALA A 104 -0.89 47.15 -25.29
CA ALA A 104 -0.57 47.44 -23.91
C ALA A 104 0.43 46.43 -23.34
N ALA A 105 0.96 46.71 -22.15
CA ALA A 105 1.79 45.74 -21.43
C ALA A 105 0.99 44.47 -21.06
N SER A 106 -0.30 44.64 -20.72
CA SER A 106 -1.26 43.57 -20.46
C SER A 106 -2.65 44.02 -20.92
N SER A 107 -3.51 43.05 -21.27
CA SER A 107 -4.93 43.28 -21.56
C SER A 107 -5.80 42.12 -21.08
N SER A 108 -7.10 42.37 -20.93
CA SER A 108 -8.09 41.38 -20.54
C SER A 108 -9.46 41.58 -21.20
N SER A 109 -10.16 40.45 -21.43
CA SER A 109 -11.55 40.35 -21.84
C SER A 109 -12.28 39.41 -20.91
N THR A 110 -13.35 39.87 -20.23
CA THR A 110 -14.12 39.04 -19.29
C THR A 110 -15.61 39.02 -19.64
N SER A 111 -16.18 37.86 -19.93
CA SER A 111 -17.61 37.69 -20.19
C SER A 111 -18.27 36.77 -19.17
N LEU A 112 -19.35 37.23 -18.54
CA LEU A 112 -20.16 36.46 -17.60
C LEU A 112 -21.63 36.44 -18.04
N ALA A 113 -22.16 35.27 -18.33
CA ALA A 113 -23.58 35.09 -18.67
C ALA A 113 -24.27 34.16 -17.65
N THR A 114 -25.39 34.60 -17.09
CA THR A 114 -26.21 33.84 -16.15
C THR A 114 -27.65 33.79 -16.66
N GLY A 115 -28.15 32.62 -17.03
CA GLY A 115 -29.53 32.44 -17.44
C GLY A 115 -30.49 32.66 -16.27
N GLY A 116 -31.67 33.22 -16.55
CA GLY A 116 -32.71 33.42 -15.54
C GLY A 116 -33.27 32.09 -15.04
N ALA A 117 -33.66 32.01 -13.77
CA ALA A 117 -34.35 30.83 -13.26
C ALA A 117 -35.76 30.73 -13.88
N GLY A 118 -36.25 29.51 -14.08
CA GLY A 118 -37.65 29.27 -14.42
C GLY A 118 -38.58 29.55 -13.24
N GLY A 119 -39.79 30.02 -13.53
CA GLY A 119 -40.83 30.28 -12.55
C GLY A 119 -41.40 29.00 -11.97
N ALA A 120 -41.80 29.03 -10.69
CA ALA A 120 -42.48 27.91 -10.05
C ALA A 120 -43.84 27.62 -10.71
N ALA A 121 -44.27 26.36 -10.76
CA ALA A 121 -45.63 26.00 -11.15
C ALA A 121 -46.67 26.49 -10.13
N GLY A 122 -47.89 26.79 -10.58
CA GLY A 122 -49.05 27.01 -9.71
C GLY A 122 -49.65 25.71 -9.17
N LEU A 123 -50.27 25.77 -8.00
CA LEU A 123 -50.97 24.63 -7.38
C LEU A 123 -52.38 24.46 -7.95
N GLY A 124 -52.87 23.22 -8.07
CA GLY A 124 -54.30 22.94 -8.28
C GLY A 124 -55.11 22.99 -6.96
N ASP A 125 -56.45 22.88 -7.03
CA ASP A 125 -57.37 23.09 -5.90
C ASP A 125 -57.28 22.09 -4.71
N GLY A 126 -56.33 21.15 -4.73
CA GLY A 126 -55.98 20.29 -3.60
C GLY A 126 -57.00 19.19 -3.27
N SER A 127 -58.07 19.02 -4.06
CA SER A 127 -58.98 17.88 -3.93
C SER A 127 -58.39 16.66 -4.65
N ALA A 128 -58.34 15.52 -3.95
CA ALA A 128 -57.61 14.31 -4.35
C ALA A 128 -58.12 13.60 -5.64
N ALA A 129 -58.94 14.26 -6.46
CA ALA A 129 -59.55 13.66 -7.63
C ALA A 129 -59.54 14.49 -8.93
N SER A 130 -59.24 15.80 -8.98
CA SER A 130 -59.48 16.47 -10.28
C SER A 130 -58.86 17.85 -10.66
N GLY A 131 -58.05 18.54 -9.85
CA GLY A 131 -57.26 19.71 -10.32
C GLY A 131 -55.78 19.39 -10.53
N ALA A 132 -55.23 19.58 -11.74
CA ALA A 132 -53.81 19.34 -12.03
C ALA A 132 -52.95 20.55 -11.63
N GLY A 133 -51.75 20.33 -11.10
CA GLY A 133 -50.76 21.40 -10.93
C GLY A 133 -50.12 21.79 -12.26
N GLY A 134 -49.62 23.02 -12.35
CA GLY A 134 -48.93 23.50 -13.54
C GLY A 134 -47.55 22.84 -13.75
N GLN A 135 -46.90 23.14 -14.86
CA GLN A 135 -45.51 22.79 -15.12
C GLN A 135 -44.59 23.91 -14.64
N GLY A 136 -43.44 23.54 -14.07
CA GLY A 136 -42.39 24.50 -13.76
C GLY A 136 -41.79 25.11 -15.03
N GLY A 137 -41.44 26.39 -14.96
CA GLY A 137 -40.78 27.10 -16.04
C GLY A 137 -39.39 26.54 -16.34
N GLN A 138 -39.01 26.53 -17.60
CA GLN A 138 -37.66 26.14 -18.02
C GLN A 138 -36.64 27.21 -17.57
N GLY A 139 -35.43 26.79 -17.21
CA GLY A 139 -34.32 27.71 -16.95
C GLY A 139 -33.81 28.39 -18.23
N GLY A 140 -33.36 29.63 -18.12
CA GLY A 140 -32.80 30.41 -19.22
C GLY A 140 -31.40 29.92 -19.63
N ALA A 141 -31.10 29.97 -20.94
CA ALA A 141 -29.77 29.62 -21.45
C ALA A 141 -28.74 30.73 -21.20
N ALA A 142 -27.46 30.38 -21.02
CA ALA A 142 -26.35 31.32 -20.88
C ALA A 142 -25.27 31.12 -21.95
N HIS A 143 -24.81 32.21 -22.55
CA HIS A 143 -23.76 32.21 -23.57
C HIS A 143 -22.72 33.31 -23.30
N ALA A 144 -21.47 32.93 -23.06
CA ALA A 144 -20.37 33.87 -22.80
C ALA A 144 -19.25 33.74 -23.84
N ILE A 145 -18.80 34.85 -24.43
CA ILE A 145 -17.69 34.90 -25.39
C ILE A 145 -16.70 35.99 -24.98
N ALA A 146 -15.46 35.62 -24.66
CA ALA A 146 -14.38 36.58 -24.40
C ALA A 146 -13.24 36.40 -25.39
N ALA A 147 -12.86 37.46 -26.10
CA ALA A 147 -11.77 37.44 -27.06
C ALA A 147 -10.82 38.63 -26.84
N ASP A 148 -9.59 38.33 -26.45
CA ASP A 148 -8.54 39.32 -26.21
C ASP A 148 -7.41 39.22 -27.24
N THR A 149 -6.90 40.35 -27.70
CA THR A 149 -5.79 40.41 -28.66
C THR A 149 -4.86 41.56 -28.31
N ASN A 150 -3.63 41.25 -27.89
CA ASN A 150 -2.61 42.23 -27.52
C ASN A 150 -1.22 41.87 -28.06
N PRO A 151 -0.90 42.29 -29.29
CA PRO A 151 0.35 41.91 -29.96
C PRO A 151 1.62 42.39 -29.25
N SER A 152 1.52 43.34 -28.32
CA SER A 152 2.66 43.98 -27.65
C SER A 152 2.94 43.50 -26.23
N GLY A 153 2.10 42.64 -25.66
CA GLY A 153 2.23 42.20 -24.26
C GLY A 153 1.31 41.02 -23.93
N ASP A 154 0.96 40.91 -22.65
CA ASP A 154 0.15 39.80 -22.14
C ASP A 154 -1.31 39.93 -22.57
N ALA A 155 -1.99 38.80 -22.79
CA ALA A 155 -3.39 38.76 -23.22
C ALA A 155 -4.20 37.74 -22.42
N ALA A 156 -5.40 38.14 -21.95
CA ALA A 156 -6.25 37.30 -21.13
C ALA A 156 -7.73 37.30 -21.59
N GLY A 157 -8.25 36.15 -22.00
CA GLY A 157 -9.68 35.95 -22.31
C GLY A 157 -10.36 35.05 -21.29
N THR A 158 -11.42 35.51 -20.62
CA THR A 158 -12.17 34.73 -19.62
C THR A 158 -13.66 34.73 -19.94
N ALA A 159 -14.24 33.56 -20.19
CA ALA A 159 -15.68 33.38 -20.45
C ALA A 159 -16.32 32.44 -19.42
N ARG A 160 -17.43 32.86 -18.81
CA ARG A 160 -18.18 32.07 -17.82
C ARG A 160 -19.67 32.08 -18.16
N ALA A 161 -20.27 30.90 -18.29
CA ALA A 161 -21.69 30.72 -18.55
C ALA A 161 -22.35 29.82 -17.51
N LEU A 162 -23.45 30.27 -16.92
CA LEU A 162 -24.26 29.52 -15.95
C LEU A 162 -25.70 29.45 -16.44
N GLY A 163 -26.18 28.25 -16.77
CA GLY A 163 -27.58 28.05 -17.13
C GLY A 163 -28.50 28.29 -15.94
N GLY A 164 -29.70 28.84 -16.20
CA GLY A 164 -30.69 29.06 -15.15
C GLY A 164 -31.29 27.75 -14.64
N GLY A 165 -31.64 27.68 -13.36
CA GLY A 165 -32.36 26.52 -12.81
C GLY A 165 -33.78 26.43 -13.37
N GLY A 166 -34.32 25.23 -13.51
CA GLY A 166 -35.74 25.03 -13.80
C GLY A 166 -36.62 25.32 -12.58
N GLY A 167 -37.83 25.79 -12.81
CA GLY A 167 -38.82 26.02 -11.76
C GLY A 167 -39.46 24.73 -11.27
N GLY A 168 -39.86 24.67 -10.01
CA GLY A 168 -40.55 23.50 -9.46
C GLY A 168 -41.39 23.83 -8.23
N ARG A 169 -42.43 23.01 -7.99
CA ARG A 169 -43.18 22.89 -6.72
C ARG A 169 -43.50 21.41 -6.46
N GLY A 170 -43.68 21.04 -5.19
CA GLY A 170 -43.50 19.67 -4.72
C GLY A 170 -44.71 18.72 -4.69
N ALA A 171 -45.89 19.09 -5.20
CA ALA A 171 -47.06 18.19 -5.22
C ALA A 171 -47.94 18.40 -6.46
N SER A 172 -48.23 17.30 -7.17
CA SER A 172 -49.09 17.24 -8.37
C SER A 172 -48.67 18.15 -9.55
N SER A 173 -47.38 18.46 -9.67
CA SER A 173 -46.80 19.33 -10.70
C SER A 173 -45.50 18.77 -11.24
N SER A 174 -45.19 19.03 -12.52
CA SER A 174 -43.89 18.68 -13.11
C SER A 174 -42.86 19.80 -12.95
N GLY A 175 -41.59 19.45 -12.81
CA GLY A 175 -40.50 20.41 -12.77
C GLY A 175 -40.05 20.86 -14.17
N GLY A 176 -39.62 22.11 -14.30
CA GLY A 176 -38.98 22.63 -15.51
C GLY A 176 -37.53 22.15 -15.63
N ALA A 177 -37.01 21.95 -16.84
CA ALA A 177 -35.60 21.59 -17.03
C ALA A 177 -34.67 22.79 -16.80
N GLY A 178 -33.41 22.50 -16.51
CA GLY A 178 -32.36 23.50 -16.39
C GLY A 178 -31.94 24.08 -17.75
N GLY A 179 -31.52 25.34 -17.75
CA GLY A 179 -31.01 26.04 -18.93
C GLY A 179 -29.63 25.57 -19.35
N GLY A 180 -29.33 25.63 -20.64
CA GLY A 180 -28.00 25.30 -21.17
C GLY A 180 -26.96 26.38 -20.92
N ALA A 181 -25.68 26.01 -20.91
CA ALA A 181 -24.55 26.95 -20.79
C ALA A 181 -23.48 26.73 -21.86
N THR A 182 -22.96 27.80 -22.44
CA THR A 182 -21.89 27.77 -23.44
C THR A 182 -20.88 28.87 -23.18
N ALA A 183 -19.60 28.54 -23.01
CA ALA A 183 -18.52 29.51 -22.80
C ALA A 183 -17.40 29.34 -23.83
N SER A 184 -16.96 30.44 -24.44
CA SER A 184 -15.87 30.46 -25.41
C SER A 184 -14.85 31.54 -25.08
N ALA A 185 -13.59 31.17 -24.90
CA ALA A 185 -12.49 32.11 -24.64
C ALA A 185 -11.44 32.07 -25.76
N PHE A 186 -10.92 33.24 -26.12
CA PHE A 186 -9.82 33.40 -27.06
C PHE A 186 -8.84 34.44 -26.54
N ALA A 187 -7.54 34.16 -26.61
CA ALA A 187 -6.50 35.12 -26.27
C ALA A 187 -5.34 35.01 -27.28
N SER A 188 -4.80 36.15 -27.69
CA SER A 188 -3.69 36.24 -28.62
C SER A 188 -2.72 37.35 -28.18
N GLY A 189 -1.46 37.03 -27.89
CA GLY A 189 -0.53 38.00 -27.29
C GLY A 189 0.94 37.84 -27.66
N GLY A 190 1.73 38.87 -27.36
CA GLY A 190 3.20 38.86 -27.53
C GLY A 190 3.98 38.50 -26.26
N GLY A 191 3.32 38.54 -25.09
CA GLY A 191 3.82 38.09 -23.80
C GLY A 191 3.18 36.77 -23.36
N ASP A 192 2.78 36.67 -22.08
CA ASP A 192 2.03 35.52 -21.58
C ASP A 192 0.56 35.58 -22.03
N VAL A 193 -0.01 34.43 -22.41
CA VAL A 193 -1.35 34.36 -23.02
C VAL A 193 -2.22 33.38 -22.23
N THR A 194 -3.41 33.81 -21.79
CA THR A 194 -4.34 32.98 -21.03
C THR A 194 -5.75 33.03 -21.61
N ALA A 195 -6.34 31.88 -21.93
CA ALA A 195 -7.74 31.74 -22.31
C ALA A 195 -8.45 30.75 -21.39
N THR A 196 -9.53 31.17 -20.73
CA THR A 196 -10.26 30.36 -19.75
C THR A 196 -11.75 30.38 -20.04
N ALA A 197 -12.35 29.22 -20.27
CA ALA A 197 -13.79 29.05 -20.48
C ALA A 197 -14.41 28.10 -19.46
N MET A 198 -15.53 28.50 -18.85
CA MET A 198 -16.26 27.67 -17.90
C MET A 198 -17.76 27.70 -18.16
N ALA A 199 -18.38 26.52 -18.30
CA ALA A 199 -19.83 26.39 -18.51
C ALA A 199 -20.46 25.40 -17.53
N THR A 200 -21.54 25.82 -16.87
CA THR A 200 -22.32 24.99 -15.95
C THR A 200 -23.77 24.96 -16.39
N GLY A 201 -24.29 23.78 -16.73
CA GLY A 201 -25.70 23.59 -17.05
C GLY A 201 -26.58 23.86 -15.82
N GLY A 202 -27.76 24.41 -16.03
CA GLY A 202 -28.72 24.66 -14.94
C GLY A 202 -29.25 23.37 -14.33
N ALA A 203 -29.64 23.40 -13.06
CA ALA A 203 -30.33 22.26 -12.44
C ALA A 203 -31.79 22.16 -12.92
N GLY A 204 -32.33 20.95 -13.00
CA GLY A 204 -33.75 20.73 -13.19
C GLY A 204 -34.56 21.09 -11.94
N GLY A 205 -35.82 21.51 -12.12
CA GLY A 205 -36.77 21.79 -11.05
C GLY A 205 -37.40 20.52 -10.50
N ALA A 206 -37.83 20.56 -9.23
CA ALA A 206 -38.53 19.44 -8.59
C ALA A 206 -39.93 19.21 -9.17
N GLY A 207 -40.42 17.97 -9.11
CA GLY A 207 -41.78 17.57 -9.48
C GLY A 207 -42.33 16.47 -8.57
N GLY A 208 -43.64 16.24 -8.55
CA GLY A 208 -44.23 15.20 -7.68
C GLY A 208 -45.62 14.69 -8.04
N GLY A 209 -45.89 13.43 -7.70
CA GLY A 209 -47.14 12.70 -7.95
C GLY A 209 -47.11 11.71 -9.13
N ASP A 210 -48.00 10.72 -9.13
CA ASP A 210 -48.09 9.69 -10.18
C ASP A 210 -48.32 10.31 -11.57
N GLY A 211 -47.32 10.20 -12.46
CA GLY A 211 -47.36 10.72 -13.83
C GLY A 211 -46.75 12.11 -14.02
N TYR A 212 -46.26 12.77 -12.97
CA TYR A 212 -45.56 14.06 -13.05
C TYR A 212 -44.07 13.90 -12.73
N GLY A 213 -43.22 14.32 -13.66
CA GLY A 213 -41.77 14.19 -13.54
C GLY A 213 -41.07 15.50 -13.17
N PRO A 214 -39.96 15.47 -12.41
CA PRO A 214 -39.05 16.59 -12.27
C PRO A 214 -38.33 16.93 -13.59
N GLY A 215 -37.73 18.10 -13.62
CA GLY A 215 -36.95 18.59 -14.74
C GLY A 215 -35.60 17.89 -14.88
N ALA A 216 -35.14 17.76 -16.12
CA ALA A 216 -33.78 17.34 -16.41
C ALA A 216 -32.77 18.48 -16.16
N GLY A 217 -31.51 18.12 -15.94
CA GLY A 217 -30.42 19.09 -15.94
C GLY A 217 -30.13 19.68 -17.32
N GLY A 218 -29.59 20.89 -17.34
CA GLY A 218 -29.18 21.61 -18.54
C GLY A 218 -27.87 21.12 -19.15
N VAL A 219 -27.70 21.33 -20.46
CA VAL A 219 -26.47 21.02 -21.20
C VAL A 219 -25.35 22.02 -20.90
N SER A 220 -24.09 21.62 -21.05
CA SER A 220 -22.93 22.52 -20.94
C SER A 220 -21.87 22.25 -22.01
N TRP A 221 -21.15 23.32 -22.40
CA TRP A 221 -19.96 23.25 -23.26
C TRP A 221 -19.00 24.41 -22.98
N ALA A 222 -17.70 24.15 -22.96
CA ALA A 222 -16.67 25.17 -22.83
C ALA A 222 -15.51 24.92 -23.81
N GLY A 223 -14.95 26.00 -24.38
CA GLY A 223 -13.76 25.92 -25.23
C GLY A 223 -12.86 27.16 -25.14
N ALA A 224 -11.55 26.96 -25.24
CA ALA A 224 -10.55 28.01 -25.07
C ALA A 224 -9.40 27.88 -26.08
N ILE A 225 -8.92 29.01 -26.63
CA ILE A 225 -7.78 29.05 -27.55
C ILE A 225 -6.79 30.14 -27.11
N ALA A 226 -5.52 29.78 -26.93
CA ALA A 226 -4.45 30.70 -26.53
C ALA A 226 -3.29 30.70 -27.54
N ASN A 227 -3.05 31.83 -28.22
CA ASN A 227 -2.04 31.97 -29.25
C ASN A 227 -0.93 32.95 -28.82
N GLY A 228 0.26 32.43 -28.53
CA GLY A 228 1.45 33.22 -28.19
C GLY A 228 2.37 33.43 -29.39
N TYR A 229 2.85 34.68 -29.56
CA TYR A 229 3.80 35.10 -30.59
C TYR A 229 5.13 35.57 -29.99
N GLY A 230 5.51 35.01 -28.84
CA GLY A 230 6.74 35.30 -28.11
C GLY A 230 7.16 34.13 -27.21
N PRO A 231 8.24 34.28 -26.44
CA PRO A 231 8.76 33.21 -25.57
C PRO A 231 7.93 32.99 -24.28
N GLY A 232 6.85 33.76 -24.09
CA GLY A 232 5.93 33.61 -22.96
C GLY A 232 5.15 32.29 -23.00
N ALA A 233 4.53 31.94 -21.88
CA ALA A 233 3.67 30.77 -21.81
C ALA A 233 2.29 31.07 -22.41
N ALA A 234 1.69 30.08 -23.08
CA ALA A 234 0.29 30.14 -23.49
C ALA A 234 -0.52 29.08 -22.73
N THR A 235 -1.66 29.47 -22.16
CA THR A 235 -2.52 28.60 -21.36
C THR A 235 -3.94 28.65 -21.87
N ALA A 236 -4.50 27.51 -22.28
CA ALA A 236 -5.90 27.35 -22.67
C ALA A 236 -6.59 26.36 -21.73
N SER A 237 -7.66 26.79 -21.05
CA SER A 237 -8.42 25.98 -20.10
C SER A 237 -9.92 26.00 -20.40
N ALA A 238 -10.53 24.82 -20.45
CA ALA A 238 -11.97 24.64 -20.62
C ALA A 238 -12.54 23.72 -19.54
N THR A 239 -13.58 24.18 -18.83
CA THR A 239 -14.32 23.38 -17.83
C THR A 239 -15.80 23.33 -18.16
N SER A 240 -16.38 22.13 -18.23
CA SER A 240 -17.80 21.92 -18.48
C SER A 240 -18.42 21.05 -17.41
N ILE A 241 -19.50 21.53 -16.80
CA ILE A 241 -20.24 20.85 -15.74
C ILE A 241 -21.67 20.63 -16.21
N GLY A 242 -22.11 19.38 -16.32
CA GLY A 242 -23.47 19.04 -16.70
C GLY A 242 -24.48 19.48 -15.62
N GLY A 243 -25.71 19.80 -16.03
CA GLY A 243 -26.76 20.16 -15.08
C GLY A 243 -27.24 18.97 -14.25
N ALA A 244 -27.54 19.21 -12.98
CA ALA A 244 -28.15 18.21 -12.11
C ALA A 244 -29.63 17.99 -12.45
N GLY A 245 -30.12 16.77 -12.27
CA GLY A 245 -31.55 16.48 -12.38
C GLY A 245 -32.35 17.01 -11.18
N GLY A 246 -33.64 17.31 -11.37
CA GLY A 246 -34.53 17.75 -10.29
C GLY A 246 -35.02 16.60 -9.41
N ASP A 247 -35.47 16.90 -8.19
CA ASP A 247 -35.96 15.89 -7.25
C ASP A 247 -37.40 15.42 -7.57
N GLY A 248 -37.62 14.11 -7.54
CA GLY A 248 -38.93 13.48 -7.63
C GLY A 248 -39.55 13.28 -6.24
N LEU A 249 -40.76 13.79 -6.03
CA LEU A 249 -41.49 13.73 -4.76
C LEU A 249 -42.77 12.89 -4.88
N ALA A 250 -43.23 12.31 -3.76
CA ALA A 250 -44.52 11.62 -3.67
C ALA A 250 -44.75 10.57 -4.78
N GLY A 251 -43.79 9.67 -4.98
CA GLY A 251 -43.83 8.59 -5.97
C GLY A 251 -43.21 8.94 -7.33
N ALA A 252 -42.84 10.20 -7.58
CA ALA A 252 -42.22 10.60 -8.85
C ALA A 252 -40.75 10.14 -8.95
N ASP A 253 -40.35 9.75 -10.16
CA ASP A 253 -38.96 9.45 -10.49
C ASP A 253 -38.08 10.70 -10.37
N GLY A 254 -36.81 10.54 -10.06
CA GLY A 254 -35.82 11.61 -10.08
C GLY A 254 -35.51 12.09 -11.50
N GLY A 255 -35.14 13.37 -11.62
CA GLY A 255 -34.84 14.02 -12.89
C GLY A 255 -33.52 13.53 -13.45
N ALA A 256 -33.45 13.39 -14.78
CA ALA A 256 -32.22 12.98 -15.43
C ALA A 256 -31.12 14.05 -15.29
N ALA A 257 -29.93 13.63 -14.89
CA ALA A 257 -28.73 14.44 -14.99
C ALA A 257 -28.32 14.64 -16.45
N HIS A 258 -27.60 15.73 -16.73
CA HIS A 258 -26.90 15.90 -17.99
C HIS A 258 -25.41 15.56 -17.86
N GLY A 259 -24.84 14.93 -18.89
CA GLY A 259 -23.39 14.74 -18.99
C GLY A 259 -22.67 15.99 -19.50
N ALA A 260 -21.35 16.03 -19.30
CA ALA A 260 -20.44 17.00 -19.89
C ALA A 260 -19.52 16.28 -20.90
N TYR A 261 -19.43 16.79 -22.12
CA TYR A 261 -18.67 16.19 -23.22
C TYR A 261 -17.76 17.22 -23.86
N LEU A 262 -16.45 17.04 -23.69
CA LEU A 262 -15.42 17.89 -24.25
C LEU A 262 -14.53 17.06 -25.18
N THR A 263 -14.41 17.49 -26.43
CA THR A 263 -13.53 16.86 -27.43
C THR A 263 -12.78 17.96 -28.16
N ASN A 264 -11.45 18.00 -27.99
CA ASN A 264 -10.55 18.98 -28.60
C ASN A 264 -11.02 20.43 -28.44
N THR A 265 -11.48 20.78 -27.23
CA THR A 265 -12.05 22.12 -26.96
C THR A 265 -11.01 23.13 -26.49
N VAL A 266 -9.76 22.69 -26.27
CA VAL A 266 -8.61 23.55 -26.03
C VAL A 266 -7.56 23.40 -27.13
N SER A 267 -6.91 24.51 -27.50
CA SER A 267 -5.85 24.55 -28.52
C SER A 267 -5.00 25.80 -28.34
N GLY A 268 -3.85 25.87 -29.02
CA GLY A 268 -3.03 27.07 -29.06
C GLY A 268 -1.70 26.85 -29.76
N HIS A 269 -0.79 27.80 -29.61
CA HIS A 269 0.62 27.68 -29.99
C HIS A 269 1.48 28.72 -29.25
N THR A 270 2.79 28.53 -29.24
CA THR A 270 3.78 29.53 -28.79
C THR A 270 4.91 29.65 -29.81
N GLU A 271 5.84 30.58 -29.61
CA GLU A 271 7.10 30.61 -30.36
C GLU A 271 8.25 30.23 -29.40
N GLN A 272 8.55 28.93 -29.32
CA GLN A 272 9.55 28.34 -28.40
C GLN A 272 9.24 28.48 -26.89
N GLY A 273 8.04 28.93 -26.51
CA GLY A 273 7.55 28.92 -25.13
C GLY A 273 6.88 27.60 -24.76
N THR A 274 6.32 27.53 -23.55
CA THR A 274 5.52 26.38 -23.07
C THR A 274 4.04 26.59 -23.37
N MET A 275 3.39 25.57 -23.95
CA MET A 275 1.93 25.52 -24.08
C MET A 275 1.32 24.70 -22.96
N ASN A 276 0.29 25.21 -22.29
CA ASN A 276 -0.48 24.50 -21.27
C ASN A 276 -1.93 24.36 -21.74
N LEU A 277 -2.40 23.12 -21.85
CA LEU A 277 -3.76 22.75 -22.25
C LEU A 277 -4.47 22.08 -21.08
N SER A 278 -5.69 22.51 -20.76
CA SER A 278 -6.48 21.89 -19.68
C SER A 278 -7.94 21.73 -20.08
N GLN A 279 -8.47 20.51 -19.97
CA GLN A 279 -9.84 20.17 -20.33
C GLN A 279 -10.51 19.34 -19.22
N THR A 280 -11.54 19.88 -18.58
CA THR A 280 -12.23 19.26 -17.44
C THR A 280 -13.72 19.07 -17.72
N ALA A 281 -14.20 17.82 -17.71
CA ALA A 281 -15.61 17.48 -17.91
C ALA A 281 -16.20 16.81 -16.66
N ILE A 282 -17.26 17.38 -16.08
CA ILE A 282 -17.92 16.88 -14.88
C ILE A 282 -19.39 16.62 -15.20
N GLY A 283 -19.84 15.38 -15.05
CA GLY A 283 -21.26 15.03 -15.20
C GLY A 283 -22.13 15.61 -14.08
N GLY A 284 -23.38 15.96 -14.39
CA GLY A 284 -24.33 16.44 -13.38
C GLY A 284 -24.80 15.34 -12.43
N ALA A 285 -25.24 15.67 -11.22
CA ALA A 285 -25.83 14.69 -10.31
C ALA A 285 -27.23 14.26 -10.77
N GLY A 286 -27.57 12.99 -10.57
CA GLY A 286 -28.93 12.48 -10.79
C GLY A 286 -29.91 13.03 -9.76
N GLY A 287 -31.16 13.28 -10.17
CA GLY A 287 -32.23 13.69 -9.26
C GLY A 287 -32.60 12.61 -8.26
N ASN A 288 -32.88 13.02 -7.02
CA ASN A 288 -33.34 12.11 -5.96
C ASN A 288 -34.80 11.70 -6.20
N SER A 289 -35.27 10.66 -5.51
CA SER A 289 -36.66 10.24 -5.58
C SER A 289 -37.21 9.75 -4.25
N ASP A 290 -38.40 10.25 -3.87
CA ASP A 290 -39.20 9.78 -2.73
C ASP A 290 -40.32 8.85 -3.20
N GLY A 291 -40.07 7.54 -3.20
CA GLY A 291 -41.02 6.49 -3.60
C GLY A 291 -41.03 6.09 -5.09
N GLY A 292 -40.38 6.86 -5.96
CA GLY A 292 -40.16 6.54 -7.38
C GLY A 292 -38.74 6.04 -7.67
N ARG A 293 -38.28 6.06 -8.93
CA ARG A 293 -36.91 5.68 -9.30
C ARG A 293 -35.95 6.88 -9.24
N ALA A 294 -34.89 6.81 -8.45
CA ALA A 294 -33.83 7.83 -8.49
C ALA A 294 -33.05 7.79 -9.82
N ALA A 295 -32.51 8.94 -10.25
CA ALA A 295 -31.85 9.06 -11.55
C ALA A 295 -30.34 8.83 -11.49
N ILE A 296 -29.80 8.27 -12.57
CA ILE A 296 -28.35 8.02 -12.72
C ILE A 296 -27.61 9.35 -12.87
N GLY A 297 -26.39 9.41 -12.33
CA GLY A 297 -25.50 10.55 -12.54
C GLY A 297 -25.05 10.72 -14.00
N GLY A 298 -24.83 11.96 -14.42
CA GLY A 298 -24.37 12.30 -15.76
C GLY A 298 -22.95 11.81 -16.02
N GLN A 299 -22.63 11.53 -17.28
CA GLN A 299 -21.26 11.15 -17.67
C GLN A 299 -20.34 12.38 -17.77
N GLY A 300 -19.08 12.23 -17.37
CA GLY A 300 -18.01 13.18 -17.68
C GLY A 300 -17.11 12.59 -18.78
N VAL A 301 -16.99 13.26 -19.92
CA VAL A 301 -16.12 12.83 -21.03
C VAL A 301 -15.23 13.99 -21.45
N SER A 302 -13.92 13.80 -21.35
CA SER A 302 -12.90 14.77 -21.74
C SER A 302 -11.87 14.07 -22.65
N SER A 303 -11.71 14.55 -23.87
CA SER A 303 -10.83 13.96 -24.88
C SER A 303 -10.07 15.06 -25.62
N LEU A 304 -8.74 15.01 -25.56
CA LEU A 304 -7.84 15.93 -26.25
C LEU A 304 -6.86 15.17 -27.13
N SER A 305 -6.81 15.53 -28.40
CA SER A 305 -5.72 15.18 -29.31
C SER A 305 -5.14 16.48 -29.86
N PHE A 306 -3.83 16.63 -29.73
CA PHE A 306 -3.10 17.82 -30.13
C PHE A 306 -1.80 17.41 -30.84
N ASP A 307 -1.53 18.04 -31.98
CA ASP A 307 -0.35 17.82 -32.82
C ASP A 307 0.26 19.18 -33.14
N ASP A 308 1.35 19.51 -32.43
CA ASP A 308 2.14 20.70 -32.69
C ASP A 308 3.36 20.41 -33.58
N ALA A 309 3.63 19.13 -33.88
CA ALA A 309 4.74 18.74 -34.74
C ALA A 309 4.59 19.26 -36.18
N VAL A 310 3.35 19.47 -36.64
CA VAL A 310 3.04 20.06 -37.96
C VAL A 310 2.90 21.60 -37.93
N ASN A 311 2.95 22.22 -36.75
CA ASN A 311 2.77 23.66 -36.62
C ASN A 311 4.02 24.43 -37.12
N ALA A 312 3.80 25.57 -37.78
CA ALA A 312 4.87 26.46 -38.20
C ALA A 312 5.47 27.25 -37.02
N GLN A 313 4.66 27.48 -35.97
CA GLN A 313 5.01 28.17 -34.75
C GLN A 313 4.99 27.17 -33.60
N LYS A 314 6.04 26.35 -33.52
CA LYS A 314 6.12 25.25 -32.56
C LYS A 314 6.40 25.77 -31.15
N SER A 315 5.71 25.20 -30.20
CA SER A 315 6.06 25.24 -28.79
C SER A 315 7.32 24.41 -28.52
N GLN A 316 8.06 24.81 -27.47
CA GLN A 316 9.22 24.03 -27.00
C GLN A 316 8.81 22.85 -26.13
N ALA A 317 7.69 22.99 -25.42
CA ALA A 317 7.09 21.97 -24.60
C ALA A 317 5.57 22.18 -24.56
N VAL A 318 4.82 21.10 -24.42
CA VAL A 318 3.37 21.12 -24.30
C VAL A 318 2.98 20.25 -23.11
N ASN A 319 2.24 20.84 -22.18
CA ASN A 319 1.65 20.16 -21.03
C ASN A 319 0.14 20.10 -21.23
N ALA A 320 -0.45 18.91 -21.15
CA ALA A 320 -1.89 18.73 -21.27
C ALA A 320 -2.47 17.96 -20.08
N TRP A 321 -3.51 18.54 -19.46
CA TRP A 321 -4.30 17.92 -18.40
C TRP A 321 -5.74 17.70 -18.87
N VAL A 322 -6.14 16.43 -18.93
CA VAL A 322 -7.49 16.01 -19.31
C VAL A 322 -8.14 15.33 -18.13
N THR A 323 -9.20 15.93 -17.59
CA THR A 323 -9.90 15.43 -16.41
C THR A 323 -11.35 15.11 -16.72
N ALA A 324 -11.83 13.96 -16.26
CA ALA A 324 -13.22 13.55 -16.37
C ALA A 324 -13.77 13.05 -15.03
N VAL A 325 -14.94 13.53 -14.63
CA VAL A 325 -15.62 13.11 -13.39
C VAL A 325 -17.05 12.75 -13.70
N GLY A 326 -17.48 11.55 -13.31
CA GLY A 326 -18.87 11.13 -13.39
C GLY A 326 -19.71 11.81 -12.32
N GLY A 327 -20.95 12.17 -12.63
CA GLY A 327 -21.89 12.74 -11.66
C GLY A 327 -22.35 11.70 -10.65
N ALA A 328 -22.71 12.12 -9.43
CA ALA A 328 -23.29 11.21 -8.44
C ALA A 328 -24.68 10.69 -8.88
N GLY A 329 -25.04 9.47 -8.51
CA GLY A 329 -26.41 8.97 -8.62
C GLY A 329 -27.34 9.64 -7.61
N GLY A 330 -28.61 9.79 -7.98
CA GLY A 330 -29.65 10.29 -7.08
C GLY A 330 -29.96 9.30 -5.95
N ALA A 331 -30.33 9.82 -4.79
CA ALA A 331 -30.75 9.03 -3.64
C ALA A 331 -32.20 8.54 -3.77
N GLY A 332 -32.46 7.33 -3.27
CA GLY A 332 -33.80 6.76 -3.13
C GLY A 332 -34.32 6.83 -1.69
N ALA A 333 -35.52 7.37 -1.50
CA ALA A 333 -36.24 7.44 -0.22
C ALA A 333 -37.62 6.77 -0.31
N SER A 334 -38.22 6.46 0.84
CA SER A 334 -39.56 5.84 0.97
C SER A 334 -39.75 4.57 0.14
N GLY A 335 -38.75 3.67 0.18
CA GLY A 335 -38.82 2.40 -0.52
C GLY A 335 -38.43 2.51 -2.00
N SER A 336 -37.44 3.33 -2.33
CA SER A 336 -36.75 3.30 -3.62
C SER A 336 -35.27 2.99 -3.46
N ASP A 337 -34.67 2.46 -4.53
CA ASP A 337 -33.25 2.18 -4.58
C ASP A 337 -32.46 3.43 -4.95
N GLY A 338 -31.20 3.49 -4.51
CA GLY A 338 -30.25 4.51 -4.92
C GLY A 338 -29.82 4.29 -6.37
N ALA A 339 -29.60 5.38 -7.11
CA ALA A 339 -29.18 5.29 -8.49
C ALA A 339 -27.67 5.17 -8.62
N LYS A 340 -27.20 4.60 -9.73
CA LYS A 340 -25.76 4.48 -10.01
C LYS A 340 -25.10 5.84 -10.25
N GLY A 341 -23.83 5.92 -9.90
CA GLY A 341 -22.97 7.01 -10.34
C GLY A 341 -22.73 7.02 -11.85
N GLY A 342 -22.44 8.19 -12.40
CA GLY A 342 -22.10 8.41 -13.79
C GLY A 342 -20.69 7.93 -14.15
N GLN A 343 -20.45 7.64 -15.42
CA GLN A 343 -19.14 7.23 -15.92
C GLN A 343 -18.20 8.42 -16.14
N ALA A 344 -16.89 8.19 -16.03
CA ALA A 344 -15.85 9.15 -16.40
C ALA A 344 -14.92 8.59 -17.48
N ILE A 345 -14.65 9.37 -18.53
CA ILE A 345 -13.72 9.01 -19.61
C ILE A 345 -12.77 10.18 -19.87
N ALA A 346 -11.47 9.98 -19.62
CA ALA A 346 -10.41 10.94 -19.91
C ALA A 346 -9.43 10.37 -20.96
N HIS A 347 -9.19 11.10 -22.04
CA HIS A 347 -8.25 10.71 -23.09
C HIS A 347 -7.36 11.88 -23.49
N VAL A 348 -6.04 11.70 -23.49
CA VAL A 348 -5.08 12.67 -24.01
C VAL A 348 -4.13 12.00 -25.00
N ALA A 349 -3.91 12.63 -26.14
CA ALA A 349 -2.94 12.22 -27.15
C ALA A 349 -2.17 13.43 -27.66
N LEU A 350 -0.85 13.41 -27.47
CA LEU A 350 0.07 14.50 -27.80
C LEU A 350 1.07 14.07 -28.85
N GLN A 351 1.41 14.96 -29.78
CA GLN A 351 2.44 14.74 -30.80
C GLN A 351 3.25 16.03 -31.01
N GLU A 352 4.38 16.15 -30.33
CA GLU A 352 5.21 17.37 -30.32
C GLU A 352 6.63 17.14 -29.76
N ASP A 353 7.39 18.22 -29.55
CA ASP A 353 8.64 18.20 -28.79
C ASP A 353 8.34 18.48 -27.32
N GLY A 354 8.86 17.65 -26.41
CA GLY A 354 8.66 17.73 -24.96
C GLY A 354 7.21 17.56 -24.48
N PRO A 355 6.46 16.52 -24.90
CA PRO A 355 5.10 16.28 -24.46
C PRO A 355 5.01 15.83 -22.99
N SER A 356 4.05 16.39 -22.26
CA SER A 356 3.59 15.93 -20.95
C SER A 356 2.08 15.71 -20.99
N ALA A 357 1.68 14.45 -21.11
CA ALA A 357 0.29 14.03 -21.32
C ALA A 357 -0.30 13.45 -20.03
N ASN A 358 -1.31 14.09 -19.46
CA ASN A 358 -1.96 13.68 -18.21
C ASN A 358 -3.47 13.47 -18.40
N ALA A 359 -3.95 12.24 -18.17
CA ALA A 359 -5.37 11.90 -18.14
C ALA A 359 -5.79 11.38 -16.76
N SER A 360 -6.87 11.94 -16.21
CA SER A 360 -7.44 11.54 -14.92
C SER A 360 -8.95 11.34 -15.03
N ALA A 361 -9.44 10.15 -14.65
CA ALA A 361 -10.85 9.80 -14.68
C ALA A 361 -11.34 9.26 -13.33
N THR A 362 -12.42 9.84 -12.80
CA THR A 362 -13.06 9.41 -11.55
C THR A 362 -14.54 9.14 -11.75
N GLY A 363 -14.95 7.89 -11.53
CA GLY A 363 -16.36 7.50 -11.61
C GLY A 363 -17.21 8.21 -10.54
N GLY A 364 -18.47 8.49 -10.85
CA GLY A 364 -19.38 9.12 -9.90
C GLY A 364 -19.76 8.19 -8.75
N ALA A 365 -20.05 8.73 -7.58
CA ALA A 365 -20.56 7.92 -6.46
C ALA A 365 -22.00 7.43 -6.74
N GLY A 366 -22.37 6.27 -6.22
CA GLY A 366 -23.76 5.83 -6.17
C GLY A 366 -24.59 6.65 -5.18
N GLY A 367 -25.89 6.78 -5.44
CA GLY A 367 -26.85 7.42 -4.54
C GLY A 367 -27.24 6.51 -3.39
N SER A 368 -27.61 7.07 -2.24
CA SER A 368 -28.05 6.28 -1.07
C SER A 368 -29.47 5.70 -1.26
N ALA A 369 -29.84 4.74 -0.41
CA ALA A 369 -31.20 4.18 -0.35
C ALA A 369 -31.68 4.02 1.10
N SER A 370 -33.00 3.92 1.31
CA SER A 370 -33.58 3.69 2.65
C SER A 370 -34.69 2.62 2.65
N GLY A 371 -34.64 1.73 3.65
CA GLY A 371 -35.66 0.73 3.94
C GLY A 371 -35.28 -0.70 3.56
N ALA A 372 -35.79 -1.68 4.32
CA ALA A 372 -35.51 -3.10 4.09
C ALA A 372 -35.88 -3.56 2.68
N GLY A 373 -34.96 -4.31 2.04
CA GLY A 373 -35.12 -4.80 0.67
C GLY A 373 -34.80 -3.76 -0.41
N ARG A 374 -34.20 -2.64 -0.04
CA ARG A 374 -33.63 -1.64 -0.95
C ARG A 374 -32.11 -1.69 -0.95
N ALA A 375 -31.49 -1.12 -1.99
CA ALA A 375 -30.04 -1.04 -2.10
C ALA A 375 -29.58 0.35 -2.54
N GLY A 376 -28.46 0.79 -1.95
CA GLY A 376 -27.70 1.92 -2.44
C GLY A 376 -27.22 1.69 -3.87
N GLY A 377 -27.04 2.77 -4.61
CA GLY A 377 -26.56 2.72 -5.99
C GLY A 377 -25.11 2.27 -6.07
N ALA A 378 -24.75 1.54 -7.11
CA ALA A 378 -23.35 1.24 -7.37
C ALA A 378 -22.58 2.49 -7.82
N GLY A 379 -21.28 2.51 -7.57
CA GLY A 379 -20.38 3.52 -8.16
C GLY A 379 -20.33 3.48 -9.68
N GLY A 380 -19.97 4.60 -10.29
CA GLY A 380 -19.73 4.74 -11.72
C GLY A 380 -18.35 4.24 -12.12
N GLY A 381 -18.20 3.73 -13.34
CA GLY A 381 -16.90 3.33 -13.89
C GLY A 381 -16.05 4.53 -14.31
N ALA A 382 -14.74 4.32 -14.40
CA ALA A 382 -13.79 5.30 -14.93
C ALA A 382 -12.92 4.67 -16.04
N THR A 383 -12.38 5.50 -16.92
CA THR A 383 -11.40 5.09 -17.93
C THR A 383 -10.49 6.27 -18.25
N ALA A 384 -9.18 6.12 -18.02
CA ALA A 384 -8.18 7.14 -18.36
C ALA A 384 -7.14 6.59 -19.34
N THR A 385 -6.76 7.36 -20.36
CA THR A 385 -5.73 6.99 -21.35
C THR A 385 -4.87 8.20 -21.71
N ALA A 386 -3.55 8.02 -21.76
CA ALA A 386 -2.59 9.05 -22.11
C ALA A 386 -1.56 8.54 -23.12
N SER A 387 -1.44 9.20 -24.26
CA SER A 387 -0.38 8.94 -25.23
C SER A 387 0.44 10.19 -25.41
N ALA A 388 1.74 10.08 -25.23
CA ALA A 388 2.69 11.06 -25.71
C ALA A 388 3.41 10.47 -26.94
N VAL A 389 3.77 11.34 -27.88
CA VAL A 389 4.62 11.00 -29.04
C VAL A 389 5.62 12.13 -29.19
N ALA A 390 6.82 11.95 -28.65
CA ALA A 390 7.86 12.96 -28.68
C ALA A 390 8.71 12.93 -29.96
N VAL A 391 9.13 14.11 -30.43
CA VAL A 391 10.01 14.28 -31.61
C VAL A 391 11.37 14.91 -31.22
N GLY A 392 11.97 14.49 -30.09
CA GLY A 392 13.38 14.81 -29.76
C GLY A 392 13.78 15.19 -28.32
N THR A 393 12.89 15.16 -27.33
CA THR A 393 13.19 15.46 -25.91
C THR A 393 12.40 14.56 -24.93
N ALA A 394 12.65 14.71 -23.61
CA ALA A 394 12.08 13.85 -22.57
C ALA A 394 10.54 13.87 -22.55
N GLU A 395 9.94 12.73 -22.25
CA GLU A 395 8.53 12.44 -22.52
C GLU A 395 7.82 11.85 -21.31
N TRP A 396 6.72 12.46 -20.88
CA TRP A 396 5.93 12.02 -19.72
C TRP A 396 4.49 11.67 -20.12
N ALA A 397 4.04 10.45 -19.83
CA ALA A 397 2.65 10.02 -19.99
C ALA A 397 2.10 9.47 -18.67
N LEU A 398 1.02 10.08 -18.17
CA LEU A 398 0.33 9.69 -16.93
C LEU A 398 -1.14 9.41 -17.21
N ALA A 399 -1.61 8.23 -16.78
CA ALA A 399 -3.02 7.91 -16.68
C ALA A 399 -3.41 7.52 -15.25
N GLU A 400 -4.48 8.13 -14.72
CA GLU A 400 -5.06 7.85 -13.40
C GLU A 400 -6.54 7.50 -13.52
N GLU A 401 -6.95 6.36 -12.95
CA GLU A 401 -8.34 5.87 -12.98
C GLU A 401 -8.80 5.53 -11.57
N THR A 402 -9.94 6.09 -11.15
CA THR A 402 -10.58 5.77 -9.87
C THR A 402 -12.03 5.37 -10.09
N GLY A 403 -12.39 4.15 -9.70
CA GLY A 403 -13.78 3.71 -9.68
C GLY A 403 -14.62 4.53 -8.69
N GLY A 404 -15.88 4.78 -9.01
CA GLY A 404 -16.81 5.46 -8.11
C GLY A 404 -17.13 4.63 -6.87
N ALA A 405 -17.35 5.29 -5.74
CA ALA A 405 -17.81 4.64 -4.52
C ALA A 405 -19.29 4.20 -4.62
N GLY A 406 -19.65 3.13 -3.92
CA GLY A 406 -21.04 2.72 -3.73
C GLY A 406 -21.80 3.66 -2.80
N GLY A 407 -23.11 3.78 -3.00
CA GLY A 407 -24.00 4.58 -2.15
C GLY A 407 -24.41 3.84 -0.87
N ALA A 408 -24.67 4.57 0.21
CA ALA A 408 -25.04 3.97 1.50
C ALA A 408 -26.46 3.37 1.53
N GLY A 409 -26.65 2.32 2.33
CA GLY A 409 -27.95 1.74 2.66
C GLY A 409 -28.40 2.12 4.07
N LEU A 410 -29.55 2.76 4.21
CA LEU A 410 -30.07 3.25 5.48
C LEU A 410 -31.29 2.44 5.94
N SER A 411 -31.51 2.32 7.24
CA SER A 411 -32.73 1.71 7.82
C SER A 411 -33.06 0.31 7.27
N GLY A 412 -32.04 -0.55 7.18
CA GLY A 412 -32.14 -1.92 6.68
C GLY A 412 -31.92 -2.10 5.17
N ALA A 413 -31.60 -1.03 4.43
CA ALA A 413 -31.20 -1.13 3.03
C ALA A 413 -29.74 -1.59 2.90
N ASP A 414 -29.43 -2.31 1.83
CA ASP A 414 -28.08 -2.75 1.50
C ASP A 414 -27.24 -1.58 0.97
N GLY A 415 -25.94 -1.59 1.23
CA GLY A 415 -24.97 -0.68 0.63
C GLY A 415 -24.69 -1.02 -0.83
N GLY A 416 -24.46 -0.01 -1.64
CA GLY A 416 -24.11 -0.16 -3.05
C GLY A 416 -22.67 -0.62 -3.24
N ALA A 417 -22.38 -1.37 -4.30
CA ALA A 417 -21.01 -1.80 -4.59
C ALA A 417 -20.15 -0.65 -5.14
N GLY A 418 -18.86 -0.64 -4.78
CA GLY A 418 -17.84 0.19 -5.41
C GLY A 418 -17.52 -0.28 -6.83
N ALA A 419 -17.19 0.65 -7.73
CA ALA A 419 -16.84 0.30 -9.10
C ALA A 419 -15.42 -0.25 -9.19
N SER A 420 -15.22 -1.34 -9.94
CA SER A 420 -13.87 -1.81 -10.26
C SER A 420 -13.23 -0.92 -11.33
N ALA A 421 -11.89 -0.87 -11.33
CA ALA A 421 -11.10 -0.06 -12.25
C ALA A 421 -10.00 -0.93 -12.88
N SER A 422 -9.67 -0.70 -14.16
CA SER A 422 -8.68 -1.49 -14.87
C SER A 422 -7.97 -0.74 -16.01
N MET A 423 -6.64 -0.72 -15.98
CA MET A 423 -5.81 -0.24 -17.09
C MET A 423 -5.03 -1.37 -17.76
N HIS A 424 -4.94 -1.28 -19.08
CA HIS A 424 -4.19 -2.17 -19.98
C HIS A 424 -3.46 -1.33 -21.04
N ASN A 425 -2.18 -1.01 -20.81
CA ASN A 425 -1.36 -0.19 -21.72
C ASN A 425 -2.01 1.16 -22.08
N ASN A 426 -2.77 1.73 -21.14
CA ASN A 426 -3.38 3.05 -21.23
C ASN A 426 -2.36 4.20 -21.26
N VAL A 427 -1.07 3.94 -21.05
CA VAL A 427 0.02 4.91 -21.32
C VAL A 427 0.89 4.44 -22.47
N ALA A 428 1.29 5.38 -23.33
CA ALA A 428 2.19 5.13 -24.47
C ALA A 428 3.13 6.32 -24.70
N ALA A 429 4.32 6.02 -25.21
CA ALA A 429 5.40 6.95 -25.54
C ALA A 429 6.19 6.45 -26.74
N THR A 430 6.85 7.33 -27.50
CA THR A 430 7.69 6.94 -28.64
C THR A 430 9.19 7.17 -28.37
N PRO A 431 10.05 6.16 -28.64
CA PRO A 431 11.49 6.27 -28.42
C PRO A 431 12.15 7.45 -29.15
N ASN A 432 13.00 8.23 -28.47
CA ASN A 432 13.52 9.49 -29.04
C ASN A 432 14.95 9.93 -28.61
N ALA A 433 15.77 9.03 -28.08
CA ALA A 433 17.10 9.29 -27.49
C ALA A 433 17.13 10.10 -26.17
N ALA A 434 16.00 10.63 -25.68
CA ALA A 434 15.86 11.19 -24.32
C ALA A 434 15.20 10.19 -23.35
N SER A 435 14.95 10.60 -22.11
CA SER A 435 14.30 9.76 -21.08
C SER A 435 12.78 9.72 -21.23
N ILE A 436 12.19 8.55 -21.05
CA ILE A 436 10.74 8.33 -21.04
C ILE A 436 10.27 8.00 -19.62
N THR A 437 9.16 8.61 -19.20
CA THR A 437 8.44 8.26 -17.97
C THR A 437 7.00 7.87 -18.29
N LEU A 438 6.62 6.65 -17.88
CA LEU A 438 5.26 6.10 -18.03
C LEU A 438 4.67 5.84 -16.65
N THR A 439 3.47 6.36 -16.38
CA THR A 439 2.78 6.13 -15.11
C THR A 439 1.33 5.71 -15.31
N GLN A 440 0.97 4.57 -14.71
CA GLN A 440 -0.41 4.09 -14.57
C GLN A 440 -0.76 3.95 -13.10
N SER A 441 -1.89 4.52 -12.71
CA SER A 441 -2.43 4.38 -11.36
C SER A 441 -3.92 4.04 -11.41
N VAL A 442 -4.30 2.93 -10.79
CA VAL A 442 -5.67 2.40 -10.82
C VAL A 442 -6.16 2.17 -9.41
N THR A 443 -7.30 2.77 -9.05
CA THR A 443 -7.94 2.62 -7.75
C THR A 443 -9.38 2.11 -7.89
N GLY A 444 -9.71 1.01 -7.20
CA GLY A 444 -11.08 0.52 -7.09
C GLY A 444 -11.92 1.41 -6.18
N GLY A 445 -13.21 1.56 -6.49
CA GLY A 445 -14.14 2.33 -5.66
C GLY A 445 -14.47 1.64 -4.35
N ALA A 446 -14.69 2.41 -3.29
CA ALA A 446 -15.13 1.86 -2.00
C ALA A 446 -16.57 1.31 -2.08
N GLY A 447 -16.86 0.27 -1.30
CA GLY A 447 -18.22 -0.22 -1.05
C GLY A 447 -19.02 0.77 -0.19
N GLY A 448 -20.33 0.80 -0.35
CA GLY A 448 -21.24 1.62 0.46
C GLY A 448 -21.56 0.98 1.80
N ASP A 449 -21.63 1.77 2.86
CA ASP A 449 -22.00 1.30 4.20
C ASP A 449 -23.49 0.93 4.29
N SER A 450 -23.87 0.16 5.31
CA SER A 450 -25.25 -0.20 5.60
C SER A 450 -25.63 -0.19 7.08
N ASP A 451 -26.74 0.47 7.41
CA ASP A 451 -27.40 0.45 8.72
C ASP A 451 -28.43 -0.67 8.79
N GLY A 452 -27.99 -1.90 9.05
CA GLY A 452 -28.86 -3.07 9.28
C GLY A 452 -29.23 -3.90 8.05
N GLY A 453 -28.70 -3.55 6.87
CA GLY A 453 -28.66 -4.39 5.67
C GLY A 453 -27.26 -4.99 5.44
N VAL A 454 -26.99 -5.43 4.21
CA VAL A 454 -25.67 -5.94 3.77
C VAL A 454 -24.79 -4.79 3.30
N ALA A 455 -23.52 -4.75 3.72
CA ALA A 455 -22.55 -3.79 3.21
C ALA A 455 -22.28 -3.97 1.70
N GLY A 456 -21.96 -2.87 1.03
CA GLY A 456 -21.51 -2.89 -0.35
C GLY A 456 -20.11 -3.47 -0.49
N ALA A 457 -19.92 -4.35 -1.46
CA ALA A 457 -18.59 -4.86 -1.81
C ALA A 457 -17.71 -3.75 -2.41
N ALA A 458 -16.42 -3.79 -2.12
CA ALA A 458 -15.44 -2.92 -2.74
C ALA A 458 -15.17 -3.25 -4.22
N GLY A 459 -14.75 -2.24 -4.99
CA GLY A 459 -14.22 -2.40 -6.34
C GLY A 459 -12.79 -2.93 -6.33
N SER A 460 -12.48 -3.84 -7.26
CA SER A 460 -11.09 -4.31 -7.48
C SER A 460 -10.33 -3.37 -8.42
N ALA A 461 -9.00 -3.41 -8.37
CA ALA A 461 -8.11 -2.64 -9.25
C ALA A 461 -7.14 -3.56 -10.02
N ALA A 462 -6.97 -3.31 -11.32
CA ALA A 462 -6.00 -4.02 -12.15
C ALA A 462 -5.19 -3.05 -13.03
N ALA A 463 -3.86 -3.14 -13.03
CA ALA A 463 -2.99 -2.30 -13.84
C ALA A 463 -1.97 -3.17 -14.61
N TRP A 464 -2.08 -3.22 -15.94
CA TRP A 464 -1.16 -3.96 -16.82
C TRP A 464 -0.42 -3.01 -17.74
N LEU A 465 0.91 -2.98 -17.61
CA LEU A 465 1.82 -2.21 -18.45
C LEU A 465 2.72 -3.16 -19.24
N THR A 466 2.79 -2.95 -20.55
CA THR A 466 3.71 -3.61 -21.46
C THR A 466 4.31 -2.55 -22.36
N TYR A 467 5.62 -2.36 -22.27
CA TYR A 467 6.34 -1.36 -23.06
C TYR A 467 7.61 -1.97 -23.66
N SER A 468 7.94 -1.58 -24.89
CA SER A 468 9.11 -2.10 -25.62
C SER A 468 9.76 -1.01 -26.45
N ASP A 469 10.97 -0.60 -26.05
CA ASP A 469 11.81 0.36 -26.78
C ASP A 469 12.47 -0.25 -28.03
N ASP A 470 12.55 -1.59 -28.10
CA ASP A 470 13.17 -2.37 -29.20
C ASP A 470 12.49 -2.20 -30.58
N ASN A 471 11.32 -1.58 -30.61
CA ASN A 471 10.51 -1.50 -31.83
C ASN A 471 10.88 -0.32 -32.72
N ASP A 472 11.75 0.59 -32.27
CA ASP A 472 12.16 1.78 -33.03
C ASP A 472 13.65 1.77 -33.40
N SER A 473 13.97 2.50 -34.46
CA SER A 473 15.35 2.70 -34.95
C SER A 473 16.15 3.72 -34.13
N SER A 474 15.48 4.50 -33.27
CA SER A 474 16.08 5.42 -32.30
C SER A 474 15.71 5.01 -30.89
N HIS A 475 16.65 4.43 -30.15
CA HIS A 475 16.39 4.01 -28.79
C HIS A 475 16.37 5.19 -27.82
N SER A 476 15.66 5.03 -26.69
CA SER A 476 15.59 6.03 -25.63
C SER A 476 16.90 6.13 -24.84
N GLY A 477 17.11 7.27 -24.16
CA GLY A 477 18.27 7.51 -23.30
C GLY A 477 18.14 6.92 -21.89
N GLY A 478 16.90 6.64 -21.45
CA GLY A 478 16.52 6.03 -20.18
C GLY A 478 15.01 5.80 -20.10
N LEU A 479 14.57 4.92 -19.20
CA LEU A 479 13.15 4.56 -19.08
C LEU A 479 12.76 4.40 -17.61
N VAL A 480 11.68 5.07 -17.20
CA VAL A 480 11.07 4.93 -15.88
C VAL A 480 9.60 4.53 -16.04
N ALA A 481 9.19 3.43 -15.44
CA ALA A 481 7.82 2.95 -15.42
C ALA A 481 7.28 2.91 -13.98
N TYR A 482 6.06 3.40 -13.80
CA TYR A 482 5.29 3.28 -12.56
C TYR A 482 3.96 2.61 -12.89
N ASN A 483 3.68 1.47 -12.26
CA ASN A 483 2.47 0.72 -12.47
C ASN A 483 1.82 0.32 -11.14
N THR A 484 0.74 1.02 -10.77
CA THR A 484 0.12 0.93 -9.44
C THR A 484 -1.34 0.49 -9.50
N ALA A 485 -1.71 -0.49 -8.67
CA ALA A 485 -3.09 -0.91 -8.46
C ALA A 485 -3.47 -0.87 -6.97
N VAL A 486 -4.60 -0.25 -6.62
CA VAL A 486 -5.10 -0.14 -5.24
C VAL A 486 -6.57 -0.57 -5.17
N GLY A 487 -6.88 -1.61 -4.40
CA GLY A 487 -8.26 -2.06 -4.21
C GLY A 487 -9.08 -1.10 -3.36
N GLY A 488 -10.39 -1.03 -3.59
CA GLY A 488 -11.29 -0.19 -2.79
C GLY A 488 -11.52 -0.74 -1.38
N ALA A 489 -11.90 0.09 -0.42
CA ALA A 489 -12.31 -0.38 0.92
C ALA A 489 -13.71 -1.00 0.90
N GLY A 490 -13.94 -2.06 1.68
CA GLY A 490 -15.27 -2.65 1.86
C GLY A 490 -16.20 -1.76 2.68
N GLY A 491 -17.51 -1.80 2.42
CA GLY A 491 -18.50 -1.07 3.22
C GLY A 491 -18.66 -1.65 4.63
N ALA A 492 -18.98 -0.80 5.59
CA ALA A 492 -19.29 -1.20 6.96
C ALA A 492 -20.77 -1.62 7.09
N ALA A 493 -21.05 -2.68 7.86
CA ALA A 493 -22.41 -3.09 8.22
C ALA A 493 -22.37 -4.05 9.42
N THR A 494 -23.47 -4.71 9.76
CA THR A 494 -23.44 -5.81 10.75
C THR A 494 -22.38 -6.86 10.38
N VAL A 495 -22.36 -7.29 9.12
CA VAL A 495 -21.24 -8.00 8.51
C VAL A 495 -20.56 -7.04 7.53
N GLY A 496 -19.32 -6.66 7.85
CA GLY A 496 -18.52 -5.82 6.98
C GLY A 496 -18.23 -6.51 5.64
N ALA A 497 -18.18 -5.74 4.56
CA ALA A 497 -17.84 -6.28 3.24
C ALA A 497 -16.33 -6.41 3.07
N ASP A 498 -15.90 -7.38 2.25
CA ASP A 498 -14.49 -7.55 1.94
C ASP A 498 -13.92 -6.36 1.15
N GLY A 499 -12.64 -6.08 1.38
CA GLY A 499 -11.86 -5.11 0.61
C GLY A 499 -11.55 -5.60 -0.80
N GLY A 500 -11.37 -4.66 -1.72
CA GLY A 500 -11.14 -4.92 -3.14
C GLY A 500 -9.75 -5.51 -3.36
N SER A 501 -9.63 -6.45 -4.28
CA SER A 501 -8.31 -6.99 -4.65
C SER A 501 -7.56 -6.03 -5.59
N ALA A 502 -6.23 -6.06 -5.53
CA ALA A 502 -5.34 -5.29 -6.41
C ALA A 502 -4.38 -6.21 -7.18
N SER A 503 -4.27 -6.00 -8.49
CA SER A 503 -3.33 -6.70 -9.36
C SER A 503 -2.54 -5.72 -10.22
N SER A 504 -1.22 -5.66 -10.05
CA SER A 504 -0.33 -4.88 -10.90
C SER A 504 0.64 -5.80 -11.66
N THR A 505 0.79 -5.60 -12.96
CA THR A 505 1.71 -6.38 -13.80
C THR A 505 2.42 -5.50 -14.81
N SER A 506 3.75 -5.45 -14.75
CA SER A 506 4.60 -4.68 -15.66
C SER A 506 5.53 -5.61 -16.46
N LEU A 507 5.65 -5.36 -17.76
CA LEU A 507 6.59 -6.00 -18.67
C LEU A 507 7.28 -4.92 -19.50
N VAL A 508 8.53 -4.61 -19.17
CA VAL A 508 9.28 -3.51 -19.76
C VAL A 508 10.51 -4.03 -20.47
N ASN A 509 10.58 -3.85 -21.78
CA ASN A 509 11.72 -4.21 -22.61
C ASN A 509 12.39 -2.97 -23.19
N GLY A 510 13.73 -2.94 -23.27
CA GLY A 510 14.40 -1.86 -23.98
C GLY A 510 15.87 -2.11 -24.33
N SER A 511 16.18 -2.03 -25.60
CA SER A 511 17.51 -1.74 -26.14
C SER A 511 17.67 -0.23 -26.08
N LEU A 512 18.42 0.31 -25.12
CA LEU A 512 18.63 1.75 -24.93
C LEU A 512 20.01 2.19 -25.46
N ASP A 513 20.10 3.40 -26.04
CA ASP A 513 21.35 3.98 -26.55
C ASP A 513 22.09 4.86 -25.49
N GLY A 514 21.48 5.07 -24.32
CA GLY A 514 21.97 5.95 -23.25
C GLY A 514 22.74 5.28 -22.10
N PHE A 515 23.29 6.09 -21.19
CA PHE A 515 23.97 5.65 -19.96
C PHE A 515 23.07 5.72 -18.71
N LEU A 516 21.83 6.23 -18.83
CA LEU A 516 20.93 6.38 -17.68
C LEU A 516 20.37 5.03 -17.24
N ALA A 517 20.24 4.84 -15.93
CA ALA A 517 19.60 3.66 -15.36
C ALA A 517 18.11 3.63 -15.76
N SER A 518 17.57 2.42 -15.89
CA SER A 518 16.14 2.23 -16.14
C SER A 518 15.48 1.65 -14.91
N GLU A 519 14.30 2.17 -14.58
CA GLU A 519 13.59 1.83 -13.36
C GLU A 519 12.17 1.39 -13.69
N ASP A 520 11.69 0.33 -13.05
CA ASP A 520 10.28 -0.08 -13.09
C ASP A 520 9.83 -0.30 -11.66
N PHE A 521 8.75 0.38 -11.31
CA PHE A 521 8.11 0.29 -10.02
C PHE A 521 6.71 -0.28 -10.20
N THR A 522 6.52 -1.51 -9.75
CA THR A 522 5.23 -2.22 -9.84
C THR A 522 4.64 -2.40 -8.44
N TYR A 523 3.51 -1.74 -8.15
CA TYR A 523 2.86 -1.74 -6.84
C TYR A 523 1.44 -2.31 -6.87
N ALA A 524 1.09 -3.16 -5.89
CA ALA A 524 -0.28 -3.58 -5.64
C ALA A 524 -0.65 -3.44 -4.16
N VAL A 525 -1.77 -2.80 -3.85
CA VAL A 525 -2.26 -2.65 -2.47
C VAL A 525 -3.71 -3.11 -2.37
N GLY A 526 -3.98 -4.16 -1.60
CA GLY A 526 -5.33 -4.64 -1.35
C GLY A 526 -6.13 -3.62 -0.53
N GLY A 527 -7.43 -3.51 -0.79
CA GLY A 527 -8.32 -2.62 -0.05
C GLY A 527 -8.63 -3.15 1.35
N ALA A 528 -8.88 -2.28 2.32
CA ALA A 528 -9.26 -2.70 3.67
C ALA A 528 -10.66 -3.34 3.69
N GLY A 529 -10.88 -4.30 4.57
CA GLY A 529 -12.20 -4.84 4.88
C GLY A 529 -13.06 -3.83 5.64
N GLY A 530 -14.37 -3.87 5.41
CA GLY A 530 -15.34 -3.01 6.08
C GLY A 530 -15.56 -3.40 7.55
N ALA A 531 -15.89 -2.44 8.40
CA ALA A 531 -16.14 -2.69 9.80
C ALA A 531 -17.43 -3.51 10.03
N GLY A 532 -17.41 -4.38 11.04
CA GLY A 532 -18.57 -5.14 11.50
C GLY A 532 -19.30 -4.47 12.66
N GLY A 533 -20.63 -4.60 12.67
CA GLY A 533 -21.51 -4.10 13.73
C GLY A 533 -21.75 -5.12 14.83
N SER A 534 -22.58 -4.77 15.81
CA SER A 534 -22.87 -5.63 16.96
C SER A 534 -23.41 -7.01 16.57
N GLY A 535 -22.76 -8.08 17.01
CA GLY A 535 -23.19 -9.47 16.75
C GLY A 535 -22.75 -10.04 15.39
N GLY A 536 -21.94 -9.31 14.61
CA GLY A 536 -21.48 -9.73 13.29
C GLY A 536 -19.97 -9.94 13.20
N HIS A 537 -19.38 -9.70 12.04
CA HIS A 537 -17.94 -9.84 11.81
C HIS A 537 -17.43 -8.78 10.83
N GLY A 538 -16.16 -8.40 10.97
CA GLY A 538 -15.49 -7.53 10.03
C GLY A 538 -15.26 -8.20 8.67
N GLY A 539 -15.24 -7.39 7.61
CA GLY A 539 -14.88 -7.84 6.27
C GLY A 539 -13.40 -8.18 6.17
N LYS A 540 -13.01 -9.09 5.28
CA LYS A 540 -11.60 -9.41 5.05
C LYS A 540 -10.89 -8.31 4.27
N GLY A 541 -9.59 -8.17 4.48
CA GLY A 541 -8.74 -7.38 3.62
C GLY A 541 -8.62 -7.96 2.21
N GLY A 542 -8.50 -7.10 1.21
CA GLY A 542 -8.32 -7.48 -0.18
C GLY A 542 -6.93 -8.05 -0.47
N TYR A 543 -6.84 -8.95 -1.43
CA TYR A 543 -5.56 -9.50 -1.88
C TYR A 543 -4.75 -8.50 -2.71
N ALA A 544 -3.42 -8.60 -2.63
CA ALA A 544 -2.50 -7.85 -3.48
C ALA A 544 -1.60 -8.78 -4.30
N THR A 545 -1.46 -8.53 -5.60
CA THR A 545 -0.54 -9.26 -6.47
C THR A 545 0.22 -8.28 -7.36
N ALA A 546 1.53 -8.22 -7.23
CA ALA A 546 2.42 -7.38 -8.04
C ALA A 546 3.43 -8.25 -8.80
N LYS A 547 3.55 -8.05 -10.11
CA LYS A 547 4.48 -8.81 -10.97
C LYS A 547 5.21 -7.88 -11.93
N GLY A 548 6.50 -7.72 -11.78
CA GLY A 548 7.33 -6.93 -12.68
C GLY A 548 8.29 -7.80 -13.47
N SER A 549 8.53 -7.45 -14.73
CA SER A 549 9.55 -8.04 -15.58
C SER A 549 10.23 -6.96 -16.39
N MET A 550 11.54 -6.80 -16.24
CA MET A 550 12.34 -5.86 -17.03
C MET A 550 13.42 -6.60 -17.83
N ASN A 551 13.59 -6.27 -19.10
CA ASN A 551 14.71 -6.75 -19.93
C ASN A 551 15.34 -5.58 -20.67
N ASN A 552 16.57 -5.19 -20.31
CA ASN A 552 17.16 -3.95 -20.83
C ASN A 552 18.66 -4.08 -21.16
N SER A 553 19.13 -3.29 -22.12
CA SER A 553 20.56 -3.12 -22.47
C SER A 553 21.36 -2.31 -21.42
N THR A 554 20.74 -1.38 -20.66
CA THR A 554 21.38 -0.59 -19.58
C THR A 554 21.19 -1.21 -18.19
N SER A 555 21.65 -0.57 -17.11
CA SER A 555 21.53 -1.07 -15.73
C SER A 555 20.05 -1.01 -15.26
N PRO A 556 19.33 -2.15 -15.24
CA PRO A 556 17.93 -2.20 -14.87
C PRO A 556 17.77 -2.33 -13.36
N HIS A 557 16.88 -1.51 -12.80
CA HIS A 557 16.41 -1.58 -11.42
C HIS A 557 14.91 -1.86 -11.42
N LEU A 558 14.55 -3.10 -11.09
CA LEU A 558 13.16 -3.50 -10.96
C LEU A 558 12.77 -3.58 -9.48
N TYR A 559 11.75 -2.83 -9.09
CA TYR A 559 11.16 -2.86 -7.76
C TYR A 559 9.69 -3.27 -7.83
N VAL A 560 9.34 -4.34 -7.13
CA VAL A 560 7.99 -4.90 -7.10
C VAL A 560 7.53 -5.00 -5.66
N SER A 561 6.37 -4.42 -5.34
CA SER A 561 5.82 -4.45 -3.98
C SER A 561 4.33 -4.81 -3.98
N ALA A 562 3.94 -5.72 -3.09
CA ALA A 562 2.55 -6.08 -2.85
C ALA A 562 2.22 -5.96 -1.36
N THR A 563 1.11 -5.31 -1.02
CA THR A 563 0.64 -5.17 0.36
C THR A 563 -0.83 -5.58 0.46
N GLY A 564 -1.13 -6.61 1.24
CA GLY A 564 -2.50 -7.04 1.47
C GLY A 564 -3.29 -6.01 2.27
N GLY A 565 -4.61 -5.95 2.04
CA GLY A 565 -5.47 -5.03 2.78
C GLY A 565 -5.64 -5.46 4.24
N ALA A 566 -5.86 -4.51 5.15
CA ALA A 566 -6.21 -4.85 6.53
C ALA A 566 -7.62 -5.43 6.63
N GLY A 567 -7.87 -6.32 7.59
CA GLY A 567 -9.22 -6.76 7.94
C GLY A 567 -10.02 -5.70 8.68
N GLY A 568 -11.35 -5.79 8.61
CA GLY A 568 -12.26 -4.89 9.29
C GLY A 568 -12.40 -5.22 10.79
N ALA A 569 -12.44 -4.21 11.65
CA ALA A 569 -12.70 -4.38 13.08
C ALA A 569 -14.20 -4.47 13.38
N VAL A 570 -14.58 -5.01 14.54
CA VAL A 570 -15.96 -4.97 15.05
C VAL A 570 -16.13 -3.97 16.19
N ALA A 571 -17.31 -3.35 16.27
CA ALA A 571 -17.60 -2.36 17.32
C ALA A 571 -18.05 -2.97 18.66
N SER A 572 -18.61 -4.18 18.65
CA SER A 572 -18.97 -4.96 19.87
C SER A 572 -19.44 -6.37 19.49
N ASN A 573 -19.11 -7.38 20.31
CA ASN A 573 -19.55 -8.78 20.18
C ASN A 573 -19.48 -9.34 18.74
N GLY A 574 -18.29 -9.66 18.24
CA GLY A 574 -18.09 -10.19 16.89
C GLY A 574 -16.63 -10.55 16.59
N ASP A 575 -16.42 -11.23 15.45
CA ASP A 575 -15.07 -11.59 15.00
C ASP A 575 -14.46 -10.49 14.13
N GLY A 576 -13.18 -10.22 14.32
CA GLY A 576 -12.41 -9.37 13.42
C GLY A 576 -12.24 -10.00 12.03
N GLY A 577 -12.19 -9.18 10.98
CA GLY A 577 -11.91 -9.64 9.63
C GLY A 577 -10.44 -10.05 9.46
N GLY A 578 -10.15 -11.10 8.70
CA GLY A 578 -8.76 -11.49 8.40
C GLY A 578 -8.06 -10.50 7.45
N GLY A 579 -6.74 -10.37 7.58
CA GLY A 579 -5.91 -9.61 6.66
C GLY A 579 -5.81 -10.24 5.27
N GLY A 580 -5.62 -9.41 4.25
CA GLY A 580 -5.44 -9.84 2.86
C GLY A 580 -4.04 -10.40 2.61
N ALA A 581 -3.90 -11.40 1.75
CA ALA A 581 -2.58 -11.92 1.37
C ALA A 581 -1.88 -11.05 0.30
N ALA A 582 -0.55 -11.11 0.26
CA ALA A 582 0.30 -10.38 -0.68
C ALA A 582 1.25 -11.30 -1.47
N TYR A 583 1.33 -11.08 -2.78
CA TYR A 583 2.22 -11.81 -3.69
C TYR A 583 3.03 -10.84 -4.56
N ALA A 584 4.36 -10.85 -4.42
CA ALA A 584 5.28 -10.03 -5.22
C ALA A 584 6.21 -10.91 -6.07
N THR A 585 6.41 -10.56 -7.35
CA THR A 585 7.39 -11.24 -8.21
C THR A 585 8.15 -10.26 -9.08
N ALA A 586 9.48 -10.26 -8.99
CA ALA A 586 10.37 -9.40 -9.78
C ALA A 586 11.29 -10.23 -10.69
N LEU A 587 11.34 -9.95 -11.98
CA LEU A 587 12.18 -10.62 -12.98
C LEU A 587 13.00 -9.58 -13.76
N SER A 588 14.32 -9.52 -13.60
CA SER A 588 15.19 -8.53 -14.27
C SER A 588 16.23 -9.23 -15.15
N PHE A 589 16.30 -8.93 -16.45
CA PHE A 589 17.20 -9.56 -17.43
C PHE A 589 18.21 -8.57 -18.04
N ARG A 590 19.47 -9.00 -18.19
CA ARG A 590 20.54 -8.25 -18.87
C ARG A 590 21.66 -9.14 -19.42
N ASP A 591 22.22 -8.75 -20.57
CA ASP A 591 23.41 -9.39 -21.17
C ASP A 591 24.77 -8.72 -20.82
N ASN A 592 24.82 -7.42 -20.45
CA ASN A 592 26.09 -6.68 -20.23
C ASN A 592 26.05 -5.62 -19.10
N GLY A 593 26.22 -6.02 -17.83
CA GLY A 593 26.39 -5.17 -16.62
C GLY A 593 25.50 -5.61 -15.44
N PRO A 594 25.32 -4.83 -14.33
CA PRO A 594 24.48 -5.28 -13.23
C PRO A 594 23.00 -5.36 -13.61
N GLY A 595 22.29 -6.38 -13.13
CA GLY A 595 20.83 -6.52 -13.15
C GLY A 595 20.32 -6.57 -11.71
N VAL A 596 19.36 -5.70 -11.36
CA VAL A 596 18.81 -5.60 -10.00
C VAL A 596 17.32 -5.91 -10.00
N ALA A 597 16.88 -6.80 -9.12
CA ALA A 597 15.48 -7.12 -8.87
C ALA A 597 15.20 -7.15 -7.36
N SER A 598 14.16 -6.43 -6.93
CA SER A 598 13.65 -6.45 -5.56
C SER A 598 12.16 -6.78 -5.55
N ALA A 599 11.77 -7.74 -4.73
CA ALA A 599 10.38 -8.12 -4.51
C ALA A 599 10.06 -8.03 -3.02
N ILE A 600 9.03 -7.27 -2.66
CA ILE A 600 8.58 -7.11 -1.27
C ILE A 600 7.10 -7.48 -1.17
N ALA A 601 6.75 -8.40 -0.28
CA ALA A 601 5.37 -8.76 0.01
C ALA A 601 5.07 -8.56 1.49
N THR A 602 3.98 -7.86 1.80
CA THR A 602 3.52 -7.61 3.16
C THR A 602 2.07 -8.03 3.29
N GLY A 603 1.79 -9.01 4.14
CA GLY A 603 0.42 -9.43 4.45
C GLY A 603 -0.33 -8.32 5.20
N GLY A 604 -1.64 -8.22 4.98
CA GLY A 604 -2.48 -7.26 5.69
C GLY A 604 -2.66 -7.65 7.16
N ALA A 605 -2.81 -6.69 8.06
CA ALA A 605 -3.16 -6.98 9.45
C ALA A 605 -4.60 -7.51 9.57
N GLY A 606 -4.89 -8.36 10.55
CA GLY A 606 -6.24 -8.70 10.95
C GLY A 606 -6.95 -7.54 11.65
N GLY A 607 -8.27 -7.51 11.61
CA GLY A 607 -9.10 -6.54 12.33
C GLY A 607 -9.41 -6.98 13.75
N ASP A 608 -9.77 -6.05 14.63
CA ASP A 608 -10.04 -6.36 16.04
C ASP A 608 -11.39 -7.07 16.23
N GLY A 609 -11.41 -8.02 17.17
CA GLY A 609 -12.55 -8.79 17.65
C GLY A 609 -13.03 -8.33 19.03
N ASP A 610 -14.28 -8.64 19.38
CA ASP A 610 -14.87 -8.26 20.68
C ASP A 610 -15.85 -9.32 21.21
N GLY A 611 -15.84 -9.56 22.51
CA GLY A 611 -16.82 -10.40 23.22
C GLY A 611 -16.44 -11.87 23.37
N ALA A 612 -16.94 -12.48 24.45
CA ALA A 612 -16.61 -13.86 24.80
C ALA A 612 -17.00 -14.88 23.72
N GLY A 613 -16.01 -15.69 23.30
CA GLY A 613 -16.18 -16.71 22.26
C GLY A 613 -15.95 -16.20 20.83
N HIS A 614 -15.51 -14.95 20.69
CA HIS A 614 -15.07 -14.35 19.44
C HIS A 614 -13.55 -14.21 19.38
N LYS A 615 -13.02 -13.87 18.21
CA LYS A 615 -11.59 -13.62 18.03
C LYS A 615 -11.27 -12.41 17.14
N GLY A 616 -10.10 -11.83 17.34
CA GLY A 616 -9.45 -10.96 16.36
C GLY A 616 -9.19 -11.70 15.04
N GLY A 617 -9.12 -10.95 13.95
CA GLY A 617 -8.83 -11.49 12.63
C GLY A 617 -7.39 -11.97 12.53
N ASP A 618 -7.16 -13.05 11.79
CA ASP A 618 -5.79 -13.53 11.54
C ASP A 618 -5.09 -12.60 10.53
N GLY A 619 -3.78 -12.46 10.64
CA GLY A 619 -2.96 -11.72 9.68
C GLY A 619 -2.92 -12.38 8.30
N GLY A 620 -2.67 -11.60 7.25
CA GLY A 620 -2.55 -12.08 5.87
C GLY A 620 -1.17 -12.70 5.57
N GLU A 621 -1.14 -13.69 4.70
CA GLU A 621 0.10 -14.32 4.23
C GLU A 621 0.90 -13.41 3.27
N ALA A 622 2.21 -13.60 3.18
CA ALA A 622 3.08 -12.88 2.27
C ALA A 622 4.04 -13.82 1.51
N HIS A 623 4.20 -13.59 0.21
CA HIS A 623 5.10 -14.34 -0.66
C HIS A 623 5.80 -13.41 -1.67
N ALA A 624 7.13 -13.45 -1.70
CA ALA A 624 7.97 -12.62 -2.56
C ALA A 624 9.02 -13.48 -3.27
N ASN A 625 9.09 -13.33 -4.59
CA ASN A 625 10.08 -14.00 -5.43
C ASN A 625 10.83 -12.96 -6.27
N SER A 626 12.16 -12.96 -6.25
CA SER A 626 12.98 -12.11 -7.11
C SER A 626 13.95 -12.93 -7.94
N TYR A 627 14.20 -12.46 -9.16
CA TYR A 627 15.13 -13.06 -10.11
C TYR A 627 15.85 -11.93 -10.84
N ALA A 628 17.18 -11.97 -10.86
CA ALA A 628 18.01 -11.02 -11.59
C ALA A 628 19.06 -11.74 -12.45
N TYR A 629 19.29 -11.25 -13.67
CA TYR A 629 20.27 -11.75 -14.62
C TYR A 629 21.16 -10.59 -15.10
N GLY A 630 22.47 -10.79 -15.16
CA GLY A 630 23.45 -9.80 -15.63
C GLY A 630 24.89 -10.23 -15.36
N GLN A 631 25.86 -9.37 -15.71
CA GLN A 631 27.26 -9.55 -15.31
C GLN A 631 27.42 -9.47 -13.77
N GLN A 632 26.60 -8.64 -13.11
CA GLN A 632 26.40 -8.69 -11.65
C GLN A 632 24.91 -8.83 -11.37
N ALA A 633 24.45 -9.97 -10.87
CA ALA A 633 23.04 -10.18 -10.57
C ALA A 633 22.77 -9.89 -9.08
N ILE A 634 21.89 -8.95 -8.76
CA ILE A 634 21.47 -8.63 -7.39
C ILE A 634 19.98 -8.92 -7.26
N SER A 635 19.63 -9.88 -6.41
CA SER A 635 18.25 -10.30 -6.18
C SER A 635 17.91 -10.17 -4.70
N SER A 636 16.86 -9.39 -4.39
CA SER A 636 16.36 -9.18 -3.03
C SER A 636 14.90 -9.62 -2.93
N ALA A 637 14.55 -10.44 -1.93
CA ALA A 637 13.18 -10.87 -1.66
C ALA A 637 12.86 -10.71 -0.17
N GLU A 638 11.79 -9.97 0.13
CA GLU A 638 11.35 -9.72 1.51
C GLU A 638 9.88 -10.13 1.67
N CYS A 639 9.58 -10.94 2.68
CA CYS A 639 8.23 -11.31 3.06
C CYS A 639 7.96 -10.93 4.50
N ILE A 640 6.86 -10.20 4.73
CA ILE A 640 6.42 -9.80 6.06
C ILE A 640 4.99 -10.31 6.27
N GLY A 641 4.79 -11.19 7.24
CA GLY A 641 3.48 -11.70 7.61
C GLY A 641 2.61 -10.61 8.23
N GLY A 642 1.31 -10.62 7.93
CA GLY A 642 0.36 -9.74 8.60
C GLY A 642 0.26 -10.04 10.09
N ALA A 643 0.11 -9.00 10.91
CA ALA A 643 -0.18 -9.16 12.34
C ALA A 643 -1.64 -9.62 12.56
N GLY A 644 -1.88 -10.38 13.61
CA GLY A 644 -3.24 -10.68 14.08
C GLY A 644 -3.90 -9.47 14.73
N GLY A 645 -5.23 -9.37 14.63
CA GLY A 645 -6.03 -8.31 15.28
C GLY A 645 -6.23 -8.58 16.77
N ALA A 646 -6.48 -7.54 17.56
CA ALA A 646 -6.67 -7.68 19.00
C ALA A 646 -8.04 -8.28 19.35
N GLY A 647 -8.15 -8.91 20.52
CA GLY A 647 -9.40 -9.42 21.09
C GLY A 647 -9.80 -8.68 22.38
N HIS A 648 -10.97 -8.04 22.39
CA HIS A 648 -11.51 -7.32 23.54
C HIS A 648 -12.64 -8.09 24.25
N ASP A 649 -12.92 -7.75 25.52
CA ASP A 649 -14.03 -8.30 26.31
C ASP A 649 -14.13 -9.83 26.32
N GLN A 650 -13.01 -10.50 26.62
CA GLN A 650 -12.81 -11.96 26.60
C GLN A 650 -12.77 -12.61 25.20
N ALA A 651 -12.64 -11.81 24.13
CA ALA A 651 -12.29 -12.35 22.82
C ALA A 651 -10.80 -12.74 22.76
N ASP A 652 -10.51 -13.75 21.94
CA ASP A 652 -9.14 -14.18 21.67
C ASP A 652 -8.46 -13.21 20.69
N GLY A 653 -7.15 -13.03 20.80
CA GLY A 653 -6.35 -12.34 19.78
C GLY A 653 -6.25 -13.18 18.50
N GLY A 654 -6.18 -12.52 17.34
CA GLY A 654 -5.96 -13.18 16.06
C GLY A 654 -4.53 -13.67 15.88
N ASP A 655 -4.32 -14.71 15.08
CA ASP A 655 -2.97 -15.24 14.85
C ASP A 655 -2.18 -14.38 13.85
N GLY A 656 -0.88 -14.22 14.08
CA GLY A 656 0.05 -13.63 13.13
C GLY A 656 0.36 -14.59 11.98
N ALA A 657 0.52 -14.05 10.76
CA ALA A 657 0.74 -14.88 9.58
C ALA A 657 2.16 -15.45 9.54
N SER A 658 2.27 -16.73 9.23
CA SER A 658 3.57 -17.34 8.93
C SER A 658 4.02 -17.01 7.52
N VAL A 659 5.33 -16.88 7.32
CA VAL A 659 5.91 -16.58 6.01
C VAL A 659 6.98 -17.58 5.62
N THR A 660 7.09 -17.84 4.32
CA THR A 660 8.17 -18.63 3.74
C THR A 660 8.65 -17.95 2.48
N VAL A 661 9.93 -17.59 2.47
CA VAL A 661 10.64 -17.09 1.29
C VAL A 661 11.38 -18.25 0.65
N GLU A 662 11.00 -18.60 -0.57
CA GLU A 662 11.72 -19.54 -1.43
C GLU A 662 12.20 -18.79 -2.68
N GLY A 663 13.49 -18.47 -2.76
CA GLY A 663 14.03 -17.77 -3.95
C GLY A 663 14.15 -18.69 -5.17
N GLY A 664 13.96 -18.10 -6.35
CA GLY A 664 14.25 -18.72 -7.64
C GLY A 664 15.33 -17.96 -8.43
N TYR A 665 15.96 -18.62 -9.41
CA TYR A 665 17.32 -18.30 -9.88
C TYR A 665 17.44 -18.11 -11.41
N GLY A 666 18.49 -17.39 -11.84
CA GLY A 666 19.19 -17.66 -13.11
C GLY A 666 20.31 -16.65 -13.44
N SER A 667 21.39 -17.10 -14.08
CA SER A 667 22.57 -16.30 -14.48
C SER A 667 23.00 -16.57 -15.93
N VAL A 668 23.65 -15.59 -16.57
CA VAL A 668 24.50 -15.80 -17.76
C VAL A 668 25.70 -14.84 -17.74
N ALA A 669 26.90 -15.42 -17.82
CA ALA A 669 28.22 -14.89 -18.20
C ALA A 669 28.78 -13.63 -17.49
N GLY A 670 29.81 -13.83 -16.64
CA GLY A 670 30.99 -12.93 -16.60
C GLY A 670 31.45 -12.36 -15.25
N SER A 671 30.62 -12.34 -14.19
CA SER A 671 30.99 -11.88 -12.83
C SER A 671 29.94 -12.28 -11.75
N SER A 672 29.86 -11.61 -10.59
CA SER A 672 29.27 -12.10 -9.32
C SER A 672 27.74 -12.11 -9.23
N ILE A 673 27.21 -12.92 -8.31
CA ILE A 673 25.78 -13.07 -8.02
C ILE A 673 25.56 -12.82 -6.52
N GLU A 674 24.58 -12.00 -6.17
CA GLU A 674 24.22 -11.63 -4.79
C GLU A 674 22.72 -11.88 -4.54
N PHE A 675 22.44 -12.55 -3.42
CA PHE A 675 21.10 -12.86 -2.96
C PHE A 675 20.89 -12.33 -1.55
N ASP A 676 19.78 -11.62 -1.36
CA ASP A 676 19.29 -11.18 -0.06
C ASP A 676 17.85 -11.65 0.13
N GLN A 677 17.61 -12.45 1.17
CA GLN A 677 16.28 -12.96 1.50
C GLN A 677 15.95 -12.72 2.96
N HIS A 678 14.82 -12.07 3.21
CA HIS A 678 14.35 -11.79 4.55
C HIS A 678 12.90 -12.25 4.73
N ALA A 679 12.67 -13.11 5.71
CA ALA A 679 11.36 -13.58 6.11
C ALA A 679 11.03 -13.08 7.52
N ILE A 680 9.92 -12.36 7.69
CA ILE A 680 9.47 -11.85 8.98
C ILE A 680 8.06 -12.38 9.27
N GLY A 681 7.90 -13.13 10.36
CA GLY A 681 6.62 -13.64 10.82
C GLY A 681 5.73 -12.52 11.36
N GLY A 682 4.42 -12.63 11.15
CA GLY A 682 3.46 -11.69 11.71
C GLY A 682 3.36 -11.79 13.23
N ALA A 683 3.17 -10.66 13.92
CA ALA A 683 2.90 -10.69 15.35
C ALA A 683 1.50 -11.27 15.65
N GLY A 684 1.35 -11.96 16.78
CA GLY A 684 0.04 -12.36 17.30
C GLY A 684 -0.72 -11.18 17.89
N GLY A 685 -2.05 -11.23 17.86
CA GLY A 685 -2.92 -10.20 18.40
C GLY A 685 -3.02 -10.25 19.92
N ASP A 686 -3.11 -9.08 20.56
CA ASP A 686 -3.30 -8.97 22.00
C ASP A 686 -4.71 -9.45 22.42
N SER A 687 -4.88 -9.82 23.70
CA SER A 687 -6.18 -10.20 24.26
C SER A 687 -6.46 -9.58 25.63
N TYR A 688 -7.72 -9.22 25.87
CA TYR A 688 -8.22 -8.68 27.15
C TYR A 688 -9.21 -9.67 27.79
N GLY A 689 -8.66 -10.63 28.53
CA GLY A 689 -9.42 -11.70 29.19
C GLY A 689 -9.69 -12.96 28.36
N GLY A 690 -9.32 -12.98 27.07
CA GLY A 690 -9.33 -14.15 26.17
C GLY A 690 -7.95 -14.83 26.07
N ALA A 691 -7.72 -15.66 25.05
CA ALA A 691 -6.39 -16.17 24.72
C ALA A 691 -5.66 -15.20 23.78
N ALA A 692 -4.39 -14.90 24.03
CA ALA A 692 -3.60 -14.09 23.10
C ALA A 692 -3.32 -14.86 21.79
N GLY A 693 -3.20 -14.13 20.69
CA GLY A 693 -2.98 -14.69 19.36
C GLY A 693 -1.56 -15.23 19.19
N ALA A 694 -1.41 -16.34 18.48
CA ALA A 694 -0.11 -16.95 18.23
C ALA A 694 0.72 -16.11 17.26
N ALA A 695 2.03 -16.09 17.45
CA ALA A 695 2.95 -15.50 16.49
C ALA A 695 3.09 -16.34 15.21
N GLY A 696 3.32 -15.66 14.08
CA GLY A 696 3.69 -16.28 12.82
C GLY A 696 5.13 -16.79 12.80
N ALA A 697 5.36 -17.96 12.23
CA ALA A 697 6.71 -18.47 11.99
C ALA A 697 7.34 -17.83 10.73
N ALA A 698 8.67 -17.74 10.69
CA ALA A 698 9.40 -17.25 9.54
C ALA A 698 10.40 -18.29 9.02
N SER A 699 10.40 -18.49 7.70
CA SER A 699 11.41 -19.32 7.04
C SER A 699 11.96 -18.63 5.80
N SER A 700 13.28 -18.50 5.74
CA SER A 700 14.04 -18.02 4.58
C SER A 700 14.90 -19.16 4.08
N ILE A 701 14.68 -19.61 2.84
CA ILE A 701 15.32 -20.80 2.27
C ILE A 701 15.97 -20.44 0.92
N LEU A 702 17.30 -20.34 0.93
CA LEU A 702 18.12 -20.02 -0.23
C LEU A 702 18.97 -21.23 -0.67
N SER A 703 18.67 -21.83 -1.83
CA SER A 703 19.39 -22.96 -2.43
C SER A 703 19.90 -22.64 -3.85
N PHE A 704 21.18 -22.32 -4.02
CA PHE A 704 21.72 -21.94 -5.32
C PHE A 704 22.90 -22.81 -5.76
N HIS A 705 22.95 -23.12 -7.06
CA HIS A 705 24.04 -23.88 -7.66
C HIS A 705 24.60 -23.22 -8.93
N ASP A 706 25.76 -22.58 -8.82
CA ASP A 706 26.50 -22.05 -9.96
C ASP A 706 28.02 -22.20 -9.77
N PRO A 707 28.61 -23.32 -10.20
CA PRO A 707 30.04 -23.58 -10.00
C PRO A 707 30.97 -22.65 -10.81
N SER A 708 30.41 -21.77 -11.66
CA SER A 708 31.19 -20.97 -12.61
C SER A 708 31.42 -19.52 -12.15
N HIS A 709 30.70 -19.03 -11.13
CA HIS A 709 30.69 -17.62 -10.75
C HIS A 709 30.97 -17.37 -9.26
N THR A 710 31.25 -16.12 -8.88
CA THR A 710 31.30 -15.69 -7.47
C THR A 710 29.87 -15.55 -6.93
N VAL A 711 29.58 -16.11 -5.76
CA VAL A 711 28.22 -16.13 -5.18
C VAL A 711 28.23 -15.58 -3.76
N PHE A 712 27.36 -14.61 -3.49
CA PHE A 712 27.06 -14.10 -2.14
C PHE A 712 25.62 -14.46 -1.80
N GLY A 713 25.39 -15.05 -0.63
CA GLY A 713 24.04 -15.42 -0.20
C GLY A 713 23.77 -15.04 1.24
N PHE A 714 22.70 -14.28 1.45
CA PHE A 714 22.16 -13.89 2.75
C PHE A 714 20.74 -14.44 2.88
N SER A 715 20.51 -15.22 3.93
CA SER A 715 19.19 -15.74 4.30
C SER A 715 18.90 -15.39 5.75
N GLU A 716 17.90 -14.54 5.97
CA GLU A 716 17.49 -14.03 7.27
C GLU A 716 16.02 -14.38 7.56
N ALA A 717 15.74 -14.83 8.79
CA ALA A 717 14.41 -15.15 9.25
C ALA A 717 14.17 -14.62 10.67
N ASP A 718 13.08 -13.88 10.85
CA ASP A 718 12.64 -13.31 12.13
C ASP A 718 11.26 -13.86 12.50
N GLY A 719 11.17 -14.61 13.59
CA GLY A 719 9.91 -15.08 14.12
C GLY A 719 9.02 -13.93 14.58
N GLY A 720 7.71 -14.06 14.40
CA GLY A 720 6.75 -13.07 14.87
C GLY A 720 6.73 -12.95 16.38
N GLN A 721 6.30 -11.80 16.89
CA GLN A 721 6.14 -11.58 18.33
C GLN A 721 4.83 -12.22 18.82
N GLY A 722 4.82 -12.85 19.99
CA GLY A 722 3.61 -13.40 20.60
C GLY A 722 2.66 -12.30 21.09
N GLY A 723 1.34 -12.49 20.95
CA GLY A 723 0.35 -11.53 21.45
C GLY A 723 0.37 -11.39 22.97
N ALA A 724 0.12 -10.18 23.49
CA ALA A 724 0.07 -9.94 24.92
C ALA A 724 -1.27 -10.40 25.55
N GLY A 725 -1.19 -10.87 26.80
CA GLY A 725 -2.34 -11.23 27.63
C GLY A 725 -2.62 -10.21 28.72
N HIS A 726 -3.83 -9.64 28.73
CA HIS A 726 -4.32 -8.76 29.79
C HIS A 726 -5.45 -9.39 30.62
N ASP A 727 -5.68 -8.85 31.82
CA ASP A 727 -6.75 -9.24 32.75
C ASP A 727 -6.68 -10.72 33.20
N GLY A 728 -5.45 -11.23 33.36
CA GLY A 728 -5.19 -12.60 33.82
C GLY A 728 -5.13 -13.65 32.73
N SER A 729 -5.20 -13.24 31.45
CA SER A 729 -4.87 -14.09 30.30
C SER A 729 -3.36 -14.27 30.14
N ASN A 730 -2.94 -15.36 29.50
CA ASN A 730 -1.53 -15.62 29.23
C ASN A 730 -1.12 -14.93 27.92
N GLY A 731 0.14 -14.50 27.86
CA GLY A 731 0.76 -14.11 26.59
C GLY A 731 1.01 -15.34 25.72
N ALA A 732 1.01 -15.16 24.41
CA ALA A 732 1.26 -16.23 23.44
C ALA A 732 2.76 -16.45 23.19
N ASP A 733 3.12 -17.63 22.72
CA ASP A 733 4.51 -17.95 22.38
C ASP A 733 4.97 -17.15 21.15
N GLY A 734 6.26 -16.81 21.13
CA GLY A 734 6.93 -16.18 19.99
C GLY A 734 7.13 -17.15 18.82
N GLY A 735 7.21 -16.61 17.62
CA GLY A 735 7.28 -17.35 16.37
C GLY A 735 8.64 -18.02 16.19
N ALA A 736 8.66 -19.22 15.62
CA ALA A 736 9.91 -19.87 15.26
C ALA A 736 10.54 -19.24 14.00
N ALA A 737 11.87 -19.23 13.95
CA ALA A 737 12.64 -18.73 12.81
C ALA A 737 13.56 -19.80 12.22
N TYR A 738 13.57 -19.92 10.90
CA TYR A 738 14.46 -20.81 10.16
C TYR A 738 15.14 -20.10 8.99
N GLY A 739 16.42 -19.75 9.17
CA GLY A 739 17.29 -19.24 8.11
C GLY A 739 18.12 -20.38 7.54
N TRP A 740 18.00 -20.63 6.24
CA TRP A 740 18.72 -21.71 5.57
C TRP A 740 19.36 -21.25 4.28
N LEU A 741 20.66 -21.55 4.15
CA LEU A 741 21.47 -21.22 2.99
C LEU A 741 22.20 -22.47 2.50
N SER A 742 22.16 -22.73 1.20
CA SER A 742 23.03 -23.69 0.52
C SER A 742 23.47 -23.14 -0.83
N ILE A 743 24.76 -22.85 -0.99
CA ILE A 743 25.31 -22.25 -2.21
C ILE A 743 26.44 -23.08 -2.83
N THR A 744 26.48 -23.17 -4.16
CA THR A 744 27.64 -23.69 -4.91
C THR A 744 28.20 -22.58 -5.78
N GLY A 745 29.53 -22.36 -5.73
CA GLY A 745 30.20 -21.20 -6.35
C GLY A 745 31.68 -21.45 -6.69
N LEU A 746 32.29 -20.57 -7.47
CA LEU A 746 33.75 -20.54 -7.69
C LEU A 746 34.48 -19.91 -6.47
N THR A 747 33.94 -18.80 -5.96
CA THR A 747 34.35 -18.06 -4.74
C THR A 747 33.09 -17.45 -4.11
N GLY A 748 33.08 -17.04 -2.83
CA GLY A 748 31.88 -16.44 -2.25
C GLY A 748 31.81 -16.45 -0.73
N ASP A 749 30.84 -15.72 -0.19
CA ASP A 749 30.49 -15.68 1.23
C ASP A 749 29.03 -16.09 1.41
N GLY A 750 28.72 -16.64 2.58
CA GLY A 750 27.37 -17.07 2.90
C GLY A 750 27.02 -16.78 4.35
N ARG A 751 25.82 -16.26 4.60
CA ARG A 751 25.29 -16.05 5.94
C ARG A 751 23.85 -16.54 6.04
N ALA A 752 23.59 -17.36 7.05
CA ALA A 752 22.23 -17.68 7.50
C ALA A 752 22.01 -17.06 8.88
N THR A 753 20.91 -16.35 9.07
CA THR A 753 20.54 -15.74 10.35
C THR A 753 19.11 -16.12 10.70
N ALA A 754 18.87 -16.46 11.97
CA ALA A 754 17.54 -16.71 12.50
C ALA A 754 17.37 -16.06 13.87
N TYR A 755 16.32 -15.28 14.04
CA TYR A 755 15.93 -14.69 15.32
C TYR A 755 14.54 -15.22 15.69
N GLY A 756 14.44 -15.97 16.78
CA GLY A 756 13.16 -16.41 17.31
C GLY A 756 12.40 -15.20 17.86
N GLY A 757 11.08 -15.17 17.65
CA GLY A 757 10.26 -14.08 18.16
C GLY A 757 10.12 -14.12 19.68
N ASP A 758 9.90 -12.98 20.33
CA ASP A 758 9.67 -12.95 21.77
C ASP A 758 8.25 -13.44 22.11
N GLY A 759 8.12 -14.05 23.27
CA GLY A 759 6.84 -14.39 23.87
C GLY A 759 6.08 -13.15 24.33
N GLY A 760 4.76 -13.18 24.21
CA GLY A 760 3.88 -12.11 24.61
C GLY A 760 3.93 -11.84 26.11
N ALA A 761 3.87 -10.57 26.49
CA ALA A 761 3.79 -10.18 27.89
C ALA A 761 2.45 -10.59 28.52
N ALA A 762 2.40 -10.64 29.86
CA ALA A 762 1.15 -10.84 30.58
C ALA A 762 1.07 -9.99 31.86
N ASP A 763 -0.13 -9.57 32.23
CA ASP A 763 -0.43 -8.92 33.51
C ASP A 763 -1.40 -9.71 34.41
N GLY A 764 -1.59 -9.25 35.65
CA GLY A 764 -2.49 -9.89 36.61
C GLY A 764 -2.04 -11.29 37.03
N SER A 765 -2.91 -12.30 36.84
CA SER A 765 -2.60 -13.72 37.09
C SER A 765 -2.05 -14.48 35.88
N GLY A 766 -1.90 -13.80 34.74
CA GLY A 766 -1.37 -14.37 33.51
C GLY A 766 0.12 -14.65 33.58
N HIS A 767 0.60 -15.56 32.73
CA HIS A 767 2.03 -15.80 32.52
C HIS A 767 2.43 -15.36 31.12
N ALA A 768 3.67 -14.86 30.98
CA ALA A 768 4.22 -14.51 29.67
C ALA A 768 4.35 -15.76 28.79
N GLY A 769 4.30 -15.56 27.48
CA GLY A 769 4.58 -16.62 26.51
C GLY A 769 6.06 -17.00 26.47
N ASN A 770 6.36 -18.15 25.87
CA ASN A 770 7.73 -18.60 25.64
C ASN A 770 8.34 -17.87 24.45
N GLY A 771 9.67 -17.72 24.44
CA GLY A 771 10.39 -17.26 23.26
C GLY A 771 10.40 -18.31 22.15
N GLY A 772 10.31 -17.86 20.91
CA GLY A 772 10.36 -18.70 19.72
C GLY A 772 11.77 -19.29 19.50
N GLY A 773 11.82 -20.53 18.99
CA GLY A 773 13.09 -21.18 18.65
C GLY A 773 13.71 -20.62 17.37
N ALA A 774 15.03 -20.58 17.30
CA ALA A 774 15.80 -20.11 16.16
C ALA A 774 16.70 -21.19 15.58
N ARG A 775 16.68 -21.37 14.27
CA ARG A 775 17.56 -22.31 13.57
C ARG A 775 18.20 -21.63 12.37
N ALA A 776 19.53 -21.55 12.36
CA ALA A 776 20.29 -21.02 11.26
C ALA A 776 21.21 -22.11 10.69
N SER A 777 21.19 -22.31 9.38
CA SER A 777 22.09 -23.27 8.72
C SER A 777 22.65 -22.69 7.44
N ALA A 778 23.97 -22.57 7.37
CA ALA A 778 24.69 -22.08 6.22
C ALA A 778 25.56 -23.19 5.64
N GLY A 779 25.33 -23.52 4.37
CA GLY A 779 26.03 -24.55 3.62
C GLY A 779 26.70 -23.98 2.37
N ALA A 780 27.94 -24.37 2.10
CA ALA A 780 28.64 -23.97 0.87
C ALA A 780 29.35 -25.14 0.19
N THR A 781 29.41 -25.11 -1.14
CA THR A 781 30.23 -25.98 -1.99
C THR A 781 31.05 -25.06 -2.91
N ILE A 782 32.16 -24.51 -2.42
CA ILE A 782 32.90 -23.43 -3.09
C ILE A 782 34.39 -23.77 -3.16
N ALA A 783 35.03 -23.56 -4.32
CA ALA A 783 36.43 -23.93 -4.53
C ALA A 783 37.45 -23.09 -3.73
N ASN A 784 37.14 -21.82 -3.44
CA ASN A 784 37.88 -20.94 -2.52
C ASN A 784 36.87 -20.02 -1.81
N SER A 785 36.34 -20.40 -0.64
CA SER A 785 35.32 -19.59 0.04
C SER A 785 35.94 -18.47 0.88
N GLY A 786 35.20 -17.38 1.07
CA GLY A 786 35.37 -16.53 2.25
C GLY A 786 34.61 -17.13 3.45
N PRO A 787 34.29 -16.35 4.49
CA PRO A 787 33.63 -16.85 5.69
C PRO A 787 32.21 -17.35 5.41
N LEU A 788 31.86 -18.48 6.02
CA LEU A 788 30.50 -19.00 6.08
C LEU A 788 30.01 -18.90 7.53
N SER A 789 28.91 -18.19 7.76
CA SER A 789 28.39 -18.00 9.11
C SER A 789 26.92 -18.39 9.25
N ALA A 790 26.61 -18.99 10.39
CA ALA A 790 25.25 -19.24 10.85
C ALA A 790 25.08 -18.59 12.23
N LEU A 791 24.06 -17.74 12.37
CA LEU A 791 23.71 -17.08 13.63
C LEU A 791 22.26 -17.40 14.00
N ALA A 792 22.05 -18.03 15.14
CA ALA A 792 20.72 -18.31 15.67
C ALA A 792 20.56 -17.67 17.05
N ILE A 793 19.54 -16.83 17.23
CA ILE A 793 19.20 -16.25 18.53
C ILE A 793 17.77 -16.59 18.88
N GLY A 794 17.54 -17.38 19.93
CA GLY A 794 16.19 -17.70 20.39
C GLY A 794 15.52 -16.50 21.05
N GLY A 795 14.20 -16.41 20.95
CA GLY A 795 13.44 -15.28 21.49
C GLY A 795 13.42 -15.20 23.02
N THR A 796 13.05 -14.05 23.57
CA THR A 796 12.81 -13.86 25.02
C THR A 796 11.42 -14.37 25.42
N GLY A 797 11.22 -14.69 26.70
CA GLY A 797 9.91 -15.10 27.20
C GLY A 797 9.95 -15.63 28.62
N LEU A 798 8.89 -16.33 29.05
CA LEU A 798 8.88 -17.08 30.31
C LEU A 798 9.99 -18.14 30.32
N HIS A 799 10.11 -18.85 29.20
CA HIS A 799 11.26 -19.68 28.84
C HIS A 799 11.90 -19.07 27.57
N GLY A 800 13.23 -19.11 27.48
CA GLY A 800 13.95 -18.64 26.30
C GLY A 800 13.83 -19.62 25.13
N GLY A 801 13.86 -19.11 23.90
CA GLY A 801 13.86 -19.96 22.72
C GLY A 801 15.16 -20.74 22.56
N ASP A 802 15.06 -22.01 22.18
CA ASP A 802 16.25 -22.80 21.80
C ASP A 802 16.87 -22.23 20.51
N ALA A 803 18.20 -22.23 20.43
CA ALA A 803 18.92 -21.78 19.24
C ALA A 803 19.92 -22.82 18.72
N SER A 804 19.94 -23.02 17.41
CA SER A 804 20.89 -23.92 16.74
C SER A 804 21.45 -23.27 15.49
N ALA A 805 22.77 -23.17 15.43
CA ALA A 805 23.52 -22.66 14.29
C ALA A 805 24.44 -23.75 13.73
N VAL A 806 24.42 -23.94 12.41
CA VAL A 806 25.27 -24.90 11.70
C VAL A 806 25.89 -24.25 10.47
N ALA A 807 27.22 -24.16 10.41
CA ALA A 807 27.94 -23.70 9.23
C ALA A 807 28.76 -24.86 8.64
N GLY A 808 28.52 -25.26 7.40
CA GLY A 808 29.13 -26.46 6.79
C GLY A 808 29.62 -26.27 5.36
N GLU A 809 30.75 -26.89 5.01
CA GLU A 809 31.26 -26.96 3.63
C GLU A 809 31.31 -28.41 3.12
N ALA A 810 31.10 -28.62 1.82
CA ALA A 810 31.11 -29.95 1.20
C ALA A 810 32.39 -30.27 0.38
N THR A 811 33.34 -29.34 0.21
CA THR A 811 34.44 -29.48 -0.79
C THR A 811 35.85 -29.15 -0.29
N THR A 812 36.82 -29.25 -1.20
CA THR A 812 38.29 -29.21 -0.96
C THR A 812 38.88 -27.80 -0.85
N GLY A 813 38.05 -26.76 -0.70
CA GLY A 813 38.49 -25.37 -0.50
C GLY A 813 39.00 -25.15 0.94
N LEU A 814 39.65 -24.00 1.20
CA LEU A 814 39.89 -23.54 2.58
C LEU A 814 38.75 -22.59 2.97
N SER A 815 38.11 -22.84 4.11
CA SER A 815 36.94 -22.08 4.57
C SER A 815 37.00 -21.78 6.06
N TYR A 816 36.53 -20.60 6.46
CA TYR A 816 36.28 -20.25 7.86
C TYR A 816 34.81 -20.47 8.16
N LEU A 817 34.52 -21.34 9.13
CA LEU A 817 33.16 -21.66 9.57
C LEU A 817 32.90 -21.01 10.91
N TYR A 818 31.77 -20.30 11.04
CA TYR A 818 31.31 -19.69 12.28
C TYR A 818 29.88 -20.09 12.56
N ALA A 819 29.64 -20.73 13.72
CA ALA A 819 28.30 -21.00 14.23
C ALA A 819 28.15 -20.34 15.59
N ASP A 820 27.15 -19.46 15.70
CA ASP A 820 26.82 -18.71 16.90
C ASP A 820 25.38 -19.00 17.28
N ALA A 821 25.16 -19.54 18.48
CA ALA A 821 23.83 -19.77 19.01
C ALA A 821 23.71 -19.10 20.39
N SER A 822 22.66 -18.32 20.61
CA SER A 822 22.39 -17.71 21.92
C SER A 822 20.91 -17.72 22.23
N THR A 823 20.56 -17.83 23.52
CA THR A 823 19.21 -17.46 23.94
C THR A 823 19.18 -15.96 24.21
N ALA A 824 18.05 -15.30 23.98
CA ALA A 824 17.89 -13.93 24.45
C ALA A 824 17.81 -13.86 25.99
N ASP A 825 18.00 -12.66 26.55
CA ASP A 825 18.04 -12.45 28.00
C ASP A 825 16.72 -12.87 28.68
N LEU A 826 16.82 -13.59 29.81
CA LEU A 826 15.69 -14.04 30.64
C LEU A 826 15.71 -13.36 32.02
N PRO A 827 15.13 -12.15 32.14
CA PRO A 827 15.10 -11.43 33.40
C PRO A 827 14.38 -12.24 34.50
N GLY A 828 15.10 -12.54 35.58
CA GLY A 828 14.55 -13.17 36.78
C GLY A 828 14.66 -14.70 36.84
N ALA A 829 15.19 -15.36 35.79
CA ALA A 829 15.62 -16.76 35.83
C ALA A 829 16.95 -16.92 36.59
N LEU A 830 17.31 -18.17 36.96
CA LEU A 830 18.61 -18.46 37.59
C LEU A 830 19.75 -18.29 36.59
N VAL A 831 19.61 -18.87 35.40
CA VAL A 831 20.46 -18.58 34.25
C VAL A 831 19.72 -17.57 33.40
N THR A 832 20.31 -16.40 33.17
CA THR A 832 19.65 -15.31 32.44
C THR A 832 20.09 -15.23 30.99
N ALA A 833 21.23 -15.80 30.61
CA ALA A 833 21.68 -15.87 29.23
C ALA A 833 22.67 -17.03 29.05
N VAL A 834 22.64 -17.67 27.88
CA VAL A 834 23.60 -18.70 27.47
C VAL A 834 23.94 -18.51 25.99
N SER A 835 25.21 -18.69 25.63
CA SER A 835 25.67 -18.73 24.24
C SER A 835 26.67 -19.84 24.00
N ALA A 836 26.72 -20.31 22.76
CA ALA A 836 27.71 -21.24 22.25
C ALA A 836 28.30 -20.68 20.96
N HIS A 837 29.62 -20.79 20.82
CA HIS A 837 30.38 -20.36 19.65
C HIS A 837 31.27 -21.50 19.17
N ALA A 838 31.19 -21.82 17.89
CA ALA A 838 32.06 -22.80 17.24
C ALA A 838 32.74 -22.17 16.02
N ALA A 839 34.07 -22.15 16.02
CA ALA A 839 34.89 -21.67 14.92
C ALA A 839 35.82 -22.79 14.42
N ALA A 840 35.84 -23.01 13.11
CA ALA A 840 36.66 -24.03 12.47
C ALA A 840 37.33 -23.51 11.19
N VAL A 841 38.46 -24.13 10.82
CA VAL A 841 39.03 -23.99 9.47
C VAL A 841 38.92 -25.32 8.75
N ALA A 842 38.03 -25.39 7.75
CA ALA A 842 37.80 -26.60 6.98
C ALA A 842 38.78 -26.70 5.80
N GLY A 843 39.17 -27.94 5.45
CA GLY A 843 39.82 -28.21 4.16
C GLY A 843 39.56 -29.61 3.66
N GLY A 844 38.48 -29.76 2.89
CA GLY A 844 37.98 -31.08 2.45
C GLY A 844 36.57 -31.44 2.95
N GLY A 845 35.78 -30.45 3.37
CA GLY A 845 34.43 -30.60 3.91
C GLY A 845 34.40 -30.73 5.43
N GLY A 846 33.29 -30.27 6.04
CA GLY A 846 32.99 -30.40 7.47
C GLY A 846 32.13 -29.25 8.03
N GLU A 847 31.70 -29.37 9.29
CA GLU A 847 30.67 -28.52 9.91
C GLU A 847 31.13 -27.90 11.26
N ALA A 848 30.88 -26.61 11.47
CA ALA A 848 30.88 -25.98 12.79
C ALA A 848 29.44 -25.93 13.31
N VAL A 849 29.23 -26.35 14.55
CA VAL A 849 27.89 -26.48 15.15
C VAL A 849 27.87 -25.83 16.53
N ALA A 850 26.91 -24.94 16.73
CA ALA A 850 26.60 -24.32 18.02
C ALA A 850 25.13 -24.59 18.39
N ILE A 851 24.87 -25.09 19.58
CA ILE A 851 23.53 -25.38 20.08
C ILE A 851 23.38 -24.85 21.50
N VAL A 852 22.28 -24.16 21.77
CA VAL A 852 21.92 -23.71 23.11
C VAL A 852 20.45 -23.93 23.41
N GLY A 853 20.16 -24.20 24.69
CA GLY A 853 18.80 -24.22 25.23
C GLY A 853 18.77 -23.91 26.73
N ILE A 854 17.64 -23.38 27.22
CA ILE A 854 17.40 -23.11 28.64
C ILE A 854 16.12 -23.84 29.08
N ASP A 855 16.15 -24.49 30.25
CA ASP A 855 15.00 -25.20 30.84
C ASP A 855 14.46 -26.37 29.98
N HIS A 856 15.30 -26.95 29.11
CA HIS A 856 14.97 -28.09 28.25
C HIS A 856 15.66 -29.39 28.69
N GLU A 857 15.28 -30.54 28.09
CA GLU A 857 16.03 -31.79 28.23
C GLU A 857 17.49 -31.58 27.80
N ALA A 858 18.44 -32.10 28.57
CA ALA A 858 19.85 -32.06 28.19
C ALA A 858 20.06 -32.71 26.82
N ASN A 859 20.79 -32.03 25.94
CA ASN A 859 21.04 -32.51 24.59
C ASN A 859 21.75 -33.87 24.60
N ALA A 860 21.38 -34.71 23.63
CA ALA A 860 22.01 -36.01 23.48
C ALA A 860 23.49 -35.84 23.17
N PHE A 861 24.36 -36.40 24.02
CA PHE A 861 25.81 -36.31 23.87
C PHE A 861 26.26 -36.91 22.53
N PHE A 862 26.95 -36.14 21.72
CA PHE A 862 27.51 -36.59 20.46
C PHE A 862 28.74 -37.47 20.76
N GLY A 863 28.93 -38.58 20.04
CA GLY A 863 30.23 -39.26 20.04
C GLY A 863 31.17 -38.54 19.06
N PRO A 864 32.49 -38.77 19.11
CA PRO A 864 33.41 -38.15 18.15
C PRO A 864 33.03 -38.51 16.70
N GLY A 865 32.74 -37.48 15.90
CA GLY A 865 32.33 -37.53 14.48
C GLY A 865 31.36 -36.39 14.09
N PRO A 866 30.78 -36.44 12.88
CA PRO A 866 31.29 -35.80 11.64
C PRO A 866 31.47 -34.26 11.65
N ALA A 867 31.27 -33.55 12.77
CA ALA A 867 31.42 -32.10 12.85
C ALA A 867 32.87 -31.67 13.19
N LEU A 868 33.39 -30.65 12.51
CA LEU A 868 34.75 -30.10 12.69
C LEU A 868 34.93 -29.38 14.02
N THR A 869 33.90 -28.68 14.49
CA THR A 869 33.91 -28.00 15.79
C THR A 869 32.51 -28.03 16.36
N PHE A 870 32.40 -28.34 17.64
CA PHE A 870 31.12 -28.52 18.31
C PHE A 870 31.10 -27.82 19.67
N ALA A 871 30.10 -26.96 19.88
CA ALA A 871 29.79 -26.34 21.16
C ALA A 871 28.29 -26.48 21.46
N ASP A 872 27.96 -27.16 22.56
CA ASP A 872 26.59 -27.42 22.96
C ASP A 872 26.41 -27.20 24.45
N VAL A 873 25.35 -26.51 24.83
CA VAL A 873 25.01 -26.26 26.22
C VAL A 873 23.50 -26.24 26.44
N ALA A 874 23.06 -27.04 27.41
CA ALA A 874 21.74 -26.94 28.01
C ALA A 874 21.88 -26.30 29.40
N ALA A 875 21.28 -25.13 29.59
CA ALA A 875 21.28 -24.43 30.86
C ALA A 875 20.06 -24.78 31.73
N ASN A 876 20.26 -24.80 33.04
CA ASN A 876 19.30 -25.26 34.04
C ASN A 876 18.63 -26.61 33.69
N PRO A 877 19.41 -27.65 33.31
CA PRO A 877 18.86 -28.93 32.88
C PRO A 877 18.11 -29.61 34.02
N ASP A 878 17.01 -30.31 33.69
CA ASP A 878 16.32 -31.11 34.69
C ASP A 878 17.21 -32.26 35.21
N ARG A 879 17.04 -32.64 36.48
CA ARG A 879 17.86 -33.71 37.08
C ARG A 879 17.61 -35.09 36.47
N THR A 880 16.48 -35.30 35.81
CA THR A 880 16.12 -36.58 35.20
C THR A 880 16.99 -36.83 33.96
N SER A 881 17.22 -35.79 33.16
CA SER A 881 18.08 -35.77 31.98
C SER A 881 19.55 -36.06 32.33
N LEU A 882 20.01 -35.65 33.51
CA LEU A 882 21.37 -35.88 33.99
C LEU A 882 21.59 -37.28 34.62
N SER A 883 20.55 -38.09 34.78
CA SER A 883 20.65 -39.38 35.48
C SER A 883 21.63 -40.35 34.80
N GLY A 884 21.71 -40.33 33.47
CA GLY A 884 22.68 -41.12 32.70
C GLY A 884 24.13 -40.67 32.93
N VAL A 885 24.36 -39.35 33.00
CA VAL A 885 25.69 -38.77 33.27
C VAL A 885 26.18 -39.18 34.65
N PHE A 886 25.37 -39.00 35.69
CA PHE A 886 25.75 -39.35 37.06
C PHE A 886 25.86 -40.87 37.29
N ALA A 887 25.03 -41.68 36.62
CA ALA A 887 25.14 -43.14 36.71
C ALA A 887 26.46 -43.67 36.12
N ALA A 888 26.99 -43.01 35.09
CA ALA A 888 28.23 -43.38 34.43
C ALA A 888 29.50 -42.80 35.11
N ASN A 889 29.36 -41.75 35.93
CA ASN A 889 30.47 -40.96 36.47
C ASN A 889 30.31 -40.81 37.99
N THR A 890 30.94 -41.72 38.75
CA THR A 890 30.77 -41.85 40.21
C THR A 890 31.38 -40.70 41.01
N ASN A 891 32.51 -40.13 40.55
CA ASN A 891 33.12 -38.99 41.22
C ASN A 891 32.28 -37.72 40.98
N LEU A 892 31.76 -37.53 39.76
CA LEU A 892 30.83 -36.44 39.46
C LEU A 892 29.54 -36.56 40.27
N ALA A 893 28.97 -37.77 40.37
CA ALA A 893 27.78 -38.01 41.19
C ALA A 893 28.03 -37.71 42.68
N SER A 894 29.25 -37.96 43.17
CA SER A 894 29.64 -37.61 44.54
C SER A 894 29.84 -36.10 44.74
N ALA A 895 30.41 -35.42 43.74
CA ALA A 895 30.67 -33.98 43.80
C ALA A 895 29.38 -33.16 43.64
N PHE A 896 28.53 -33.49 42.68
CA PHE A 896 27.29 -32.79 42.35
C PHE A 896 26.05 -33.43 43.01
N GLY A 897 26.16 -33.83 44.28
CA GLY A 897 25.15 -34.62 45.02
C GLY A 897 23.67 -34.17 44.94
N GLY A 898 22.77 -34.87 45.64
CA GLY A 898 21.31 -34.75 45.41
C GLY A 898 20.66 -33.36 45.57
N SER A 899 21.32 -32.38 46.21
CA SER A 899 20.80 -31.02 46.43
C SER A 899 21.55 -29.92 45.68
N SER A 900 22.55 -30.24 44.86
CA SER A 900 23.33 -29.26 44.08
C SER A 900 22.46 -28.48 43.11
N GLN A 901 22.72 -27.19 42.91
CA GLN A 901 22.11 -26.48 41.79
C GLN A 901 23.00 -26.66 40.56
N ILE A 902 22.46 -27.19 39.46
CA ILE A 902 23.19 -27.29 38.20
C ILE A 902 22.86 -26.06 37.37
N PHE A 903 23.89 -25.37 36.90
CA PHE A 903 23.74 -24.19 36.05
C PHE A 903 23.69 -24.58 34.58
N ALA A 904 24.56 -25.50 34.15
CA ALA A 904 24.61 -25.95 32.76
C ALA A 904 25.25 -27.35 32.63
N VAL A 905 24.88 -28.06 31.58
CA VAL A 905 25.59 -29.24 31.08
C VAL A 905 25.86 -29.01 29.59
N GLY A 906 27.05 -29.38 29.12
CA GLY A 906 27.43 -29.13 27.74
C GLY A 906 28.51 -30.06 27.23
N GLN A 907 28.87 -29.87 25.97
CA GLN A 907 29.89 -30.61 25.26
C GLN A 907 30.73 -29.66 24.41
N LEU A 908 32.05 -29.88 24.42
CA LEU A 908 33.01 -29.14 23.61
C LEU A 908 33.93 -30.14 22.89
N GLY A 909 34.24 -29.88 21.62
CA GLY A 909 35.13 -30.73 20.85
C GLY A 909 35.33 -30.29 19.40
N GLY A 910 36.06 -31.11 18.65
CA GLY A 910 36.26 -30.91 17.22
C GLY A 910 37.01 -32.03 16.51
N ASP A 911 36.92 -32.01 15.18
CA ASP A 911 37.52 -32.94 14.22
C ASP A 911 38.49 -32.16 13.28
N ILE A 912 39.68 -32.71 13.11
CA ILE A 912 40.75 -32.15 12.28
C ILE A 912 40.63 -32.71 10.85
N THR A 913 40.40 -31.83 9.88
CA THR A 913 40.38 -32.14 8.45
C THR A 913 41.59 -31.64 7.67
N LEU A 914 42.41 -30.78 8.29
CA LEU A 914 43.66 -30.27 7.72
C LEU A 914 44.86 -30.55 8.61
N ALA A 915 46.02 -30.81 7.99
CA ALA A 915 47.28 -30.83 8.72
C ALA A 915 47.61 -29.41 9.21
N GLN A 916 47.83 -29.23 10.53
CA GLN A 916 47.98 -27.92 11.18
C GLN A 916 46.72 -27.05 11.16
N GLN A 917 45.59 -27.63 11.59
CA GLN A 917 44.33 -26.93 11.86
C GLN A 917 44.25 -26.47 13.32
N GLN A 918 43.55 -25.38 13.57
CA GLN A 918 43.18 -24.93 14.91
C GLN A 918 41.69 -24.63 14.95
N ASP A 919 41.00 -25.23 15.90
CA ASP A 919 39.56 -25.08 16.10
C ASP A 919 39.26 -24.57 17.50
N THR A 920 38.19 -23.78 17.64
CA THR A 920 37.78 -23.19 18.91
C THR A 920 36.30 -23.45 19.17
N ALA A 921 35.99 -24.06 20.30
CA ALA A 921 34.64 -24.25 20.80
C ALA A 921 34.49 -23.52 22.14
N GLU A 922 33.40 -22.76 22.31
CA GLU A 922 33.20 -21.86 23.43
C GLU A 922 31.75 -21.89 23.91
N ILE A 923 31.57 -21.80 25.23
CA ILE A 923 30.28 -21.68 25.91
C ILE A 923 30.37 -20.53 26.90
N ASP A 924 29.39 -19.62 26.86
CA ASP A 924 29.22 -18.56 27.85
C ASP A 924 27.89 -18.70 28.61
N LEU A 925 27.90 -18.28 29.87
CA LEU A 925 26.75 -18.34 30.76
C LEU A 925 26.69 -17.11 31.67
N THR A 926 25.50 -16.54 31.85
CA THR A 926 25.22 -15.53 32.86
C THR A 926 24.24 -16.08 33.90
N VAL A 927 24.64 -16.04 35.18
CA VAL A 927 23.86 -16.60 36.30
C VAL A 927 23.51 -15.51 37.31
N ASP A 928 22.24 -15.38 37.67
CA ASP A 928 21.78 -14.54 38.78
C ASP A 928 21.93 -15.31 40.10
N LEU A 929 23.03 -15.06 40.79
CA LEU A 929 23.36 -15.70 42.07
C LEU A 929 22.39 -15.29 43.20
N THR A 930 21.52 -14.30 43.01
CA THR A 930 20.48 -13.96 44.00
C THR A 930 19.33 -14.98 44.03
N LYS A 931 19.21 -15.80 42.98
CA LYS A 931 18.20 -16.87 42.87
C LYS A 931 18.58 -18.16 43.60
N LEU A 932 19.81 -18.28 44.06
CA LEU A 932 20.29 -19.43 44.83
C LEU A 932 19.80 -19.37 46.27
N ALA A 933 19.25 -20.49 46.76
CA ALA A 933 18.82 -20.62 48.16
C ALA A 933 19.99 -20.49 49.14
N SER A 934 21.17 -20.98 48.75
CA SER A 934 22.45 -20.77 49.44
C SER A 934 23.56 -20.85 48.41
N ARG A 935 24.49 -19.89 48.42
CA ARG A 935 25.68 -19.90 47.56
C ARG A 935 26.76 -20.78 48.22
N GLN A 936 27.34 -21.71 47.48
CA GLN A 936 28.42 -22.59 47.92
C GLN A 936 29.67 -22.33 47.06
N ASP A 937 30.27 -23.36 46.48
CA ASP A 937 31.46 -23.28 45.65
C ASP A 937 31.09 -23.60 44.19
N LEU A 938 31.63 -22.81 43.25
CA LEU A 938 31.50 -23.07 41.83
C LEU A 938 32.31 -24.31 41.47
N MET A 939 31.66 -25.34 40.95
CA MET A 939 32.35 -26.55 40.48
C MET A 939 32.11 -26.78 39.00
N VAL A 940 33.15 -27.33 38.34
CA VAL A 940 33.07 -27.90 36.99
C VAL A 940 33.36 -29.40 37.06
N GLY A 941 32.55 -30.21 36.40
CA GLY A 941 32.76 -31.64 36.21
C GLY A 941 33.02 -31.99 34.76
N PHE A 942 34.00 -32.85 34.47
CA PHE A 942 34.30 -33.34 33.13
C PHE A 942 33.99 -34.83 33.02
N PHE A 943 33.42 -35.25 31.88
CA PHE A 943 33.03 -36.63 31.65
C PHE A 943 33.06 -37.05 30.17
N ASN A 944 32.93 -38.37 29.94
CA ASN A 944 32.80 -39.00 28.63
C ASN A 944 33.77 -38.47 27.55
N PRO A 945 35.09 -38.37 27.80
CA PRO A 945 36.01 -37.97 26.74
C PRO A 945 36.04 -39.00 25.61
N GLY A 946 35.91 -38.54 24.38
CA GLY A 946 36.03 -39.32 23.15
C GLY A 946 37.26 -38.93 22.35
N ALA A 947 37.84 -39.88 21.62
CA ALA A 947 38.94 -39.61 20.69
C ALA A 947 38.85 -40.51 19.46
N THR A 948 39.03 -39.93 18.28
CA THR A 948 39.18 -40.66 17.01
C THR A 948 40.55 -40.36 16.39
N GLY A 949 41.10 -41.32 15.64
CA GLY A 949 42.43 -41.19 15.05
C GLY A 949 43.52 -41.06 16.12
N ALA A 950 44.43 -40.09 15.96
CA ALA A 950 45.44 -39.76 16.97
C ALA A 950 44.93 -38.74 18.02
N GLY A 951 43.66 -38.34 17.95
CA GLY A 951 42.99 -37.41 18.86
C GLY A 951 43.30 -35.94 18.58
N PHE A 952 44.52 -35.48 18.93
CA PHE A 952 44.97 -34.10 18.69
C PHE A 952 46.50 -33.96 18.76
N GLY A 953 47.02 -32.86 18.21
CA GLY A 953 48.39 -32.38 18.40
C GLY A 953 48.57 -31.52 19.67
N GLY A 954 47.53 -30.78 20.07
CA GLY A 954 47.44 -30.10 21.36
C GLY A 954 45.98 -29.75 21.71
N LEU A 955 45.67 -29.67 23.01
CA LEU A 955 44.36 -29.23 23.50
C LEU A 955 44.57 -28.23 24.64
N ASN A 956 43.96 -27.06 24.54
CA ASN A 956 43.94 -26.06 25.60
C ASN A 956 42.51 -25.87 26.10
N LEU A 957 42.30 -25.92 27.42
CA LEU A 957 41.03 -25.68 28.08
C LEU A 957 41.19 -24.51 29.03
N ASP A 958 40.41 -23.46 28.82
CA ASP A 958 40.33 -22.27 29.65
C ASP A 958 38.91 -22.10 30.19
N ILE A 959 38.78 -21.86 31.48
CA ILE A 959 37.54 -21.41 32.10
C ILE A 959 37.79 -20.08 32.79
N THR A 960 37.03 -19.06 32.42
CA THR A 960 37.04 -17.77 33.09
C THR A 960 35.71 -17.54 33.82
N ALA A 961 35.81 -16.86 34.97
CA ALA A 961 34.67 -16.41 35.76
C ALA A 961 34.86 -14.92 36.06
N ASP A 962 33.86 -14.10 35.73
CA ASP A 962 33.89 -12.63 35.84
C ASP A 962 35.14 -12.00 35.21
N GLY A 963 35.50 -12.50 34.02
CA GLY A 963 36.68 -12.07 33.26
C GLY A 963 38.03 -12.53 33.82
N THR A 964 38.04 -13.38 34.86
CA THR A 964 39.27 -13.92 35.47
C THR A 964 39.41 -15.42 35.17
N SER A 965 40.57 -15.87 34.66
CA SER A 965 40.85 -17.31 34.47
C SER A 965 40.90 -18.04 35.81
N VAL A 966 40.00 -19.01 36.00
CA VAL A 966 39.88 -19.86 37.20
C VAL A 966 40.38 -21.28 36.95
N LEU A 967 40.46 -21.71 35.69
CA LEU A 967 41.08 -22.95 35.27
C LEU A 967 41.77 -22.74 33.91
N HIS A 968 43.02 -23.15 33.79
CA HIS A 968 43.76 -23.18 32.53
C HIS A 968 44.54 -24.50 32.48
N GLN A 969 44.24 -25.35 31.50
CA GLN A 969 44.89 -26.65 31.32
C GLN A 969 45.28 -26.89 29.87
N ALA A 970 46.58 -27.11 29.65
CA ALA A 970 47.13 -27.46 28.35
C ALA A 970 47.58 -28.93 28.33
N PHE A 971 47.08 -29.70 27.38
CA PHE A 971 47.39 -31.11 27.21
C PHE A 971 48.22 -31.34 25.95
N ALA A 972 49.39 -31.95 26.13
CA ALA A 972 50.28 -32.34 25.03
C ALA A 972 50.03 -33.77 24.51
N SER A 973 49.07 -34.51 25.08
CA SER A 973 48.72 -35.86 24.63
C SER A 973 47.30 -36.26 25.01
N VAL A 974 46.65 -37.05 24.15
CA VAL A 974 45.31 -37.63 24.36
C VAL A 974 45.22 -38.37 25.69
N SER A 975 46.20 -39.22 26.02
CA SER A 975 46.17 -40.01 27.26
C SER A 975 46.09 -39.14 28.52
N ALA A 976 46.77 -37.98 28.52
CA ALA A 976 46.73 -37.05 29.64
C ALA A 976 45.37 -36.34 29.72
N ALA A 977 44.84 -35.89 28.59
CA ALA A 977 43.52 -35.28 28.51
C ALA A 977 42.41 -36.27 28.92
N THR A 978 42.40 -37.49 28.38
CA THR A 978 41.41 -38.52 28.72
C THR A 978 41.45 -38.86 30.21
N THR A 979 42.64 -38.97 30.80
CA THR A 979 42.75 -39.23 32.26
C THR A 979 42.17 -38.07 33.07
N TYR A 980 42.45 -36.83 32.67
CA TYR A 980 41.98 -35.64 33.39
C TYR A 980 40.49 -35.36 33.20
N LEU A 981 39.93 -35.68 32.03
CA LEU A 981 38.56 -35.36 31.64
C LEU A 981 37.58 -36.52 31.87
N THR A 982 38.06 -37.69 32.35
CA THR A 982 37.19 -38.81 32.73
C THR A 982 36.76 -38.67 34.19
N ASP A 983 35.45 -38.53 34.41
CA ASP A 983 34.82 -38.54 35.75
C ASP A 983 35.58 -37.68 36.77
N HIS A 984 35.82 -36.40 36.44
CA HIS A 984 36.68 -35.52 37.21
C HIS A 984 35.99 -34.20 37.55
N ALA A 985 35.81 -33.93 38.84
CA ALA A 985 35.26 -32.67 39.34
C ALA A 985 36.36 -31.75 39.88
N VAL A 986 36.29 -30.47 39.56
CA VAL A 986 37.22 -29.43 39.96
C VAL A 986 36.44 -28.30 40.62
N ASP A 987 36.87 -27.91 41.81
CA ASP A 987 36.39 -26.73 42.53
C ASP A 987 37.10 -25.48 42.01
N LEU A 988 36.33 -24.49 41.56
CA LEU A 988 36.79 -23.23 40.96
C LEU A 988 36.73 -22.05 41.95
N GLY A 989 36.22 -22.27 43.17
CA GLY A 989 36.20 -21.29 44.25
C GLY A 989 34.79 -20.87 44.70
N SER A 990 34.75 -20.16 45.82
CA SER A 990 33.50 -19.84 46.52
C SER A 990 32.66 -18.76 45.84
N LEU A 991 31.36 -19.01 45.69
CA LEU A 991 30.33 -18.06 45.25
C LEU A 991 29.76 -17.23 46.42
N ALA A 992 30.03 -17.65 47.67
CA ALA A 992 29.60 -16.94 48.87
C ALA A 992 30.60 -15.85 49.29
N THR A 993 31.90 -16.07 49.04
CA THR A 993 32.99 -15.20 49.50
C THR A 993 34.10 -15.08 48.48
N GLY A 994 34.86 -13.99 48.50
CA GLY A 994 36.02 -13.83 47.60
C GLY A 994 35.67 -13.13 46.28
N ALA A 995 36.41 -13.44 45.22
CA ALA A 995 36.33 -12.71 43.95
C ALA A 995 35.03 -12.96 43.17
N LEU A 996 34.37 -14.11 43.38
CA LEU A 996 33.14 -14.52 42.68
C LEU A 996 31.87 -14.25 43.50
N SER A 997 31.95 -13.50 44.60
CA SER A 997 30.80 -13.26 45.50
C SER A 997 29.83 -12.17 45.01
N GLY A 998 29.87 -11.85 43.71
CA GLY A 998 28.98 -10.87 43.07
C GLY A 998 27.51 -11.30 43.12
N ASN A 999 26.62 -10.46 42.57
CA ASN A 999 25.21 -10.84 42.40
C ASN A 999 24.95 -11.55 41.08
N THR A 1000 25.82 -11.32 40.10
CA THR A 1000 25.80 -11.95 38.78
C THR A 1000 27.15 -12.62 38.59
N LEU A 1001 27.12 -13.85 38.08
CA LEU A 1001 28.30 -14.60 37.68
C LEU A 1001 28.29 -14.72 36.16
N THR A 1002 29.39 -14.35 35.52
CA THR A 1002 29.63 -14.60 34.09
C THR A 1002 30.67 -15.69 33.95
N LEU A 1003 30.36 -16.78 33.24
CA LEU A 1003 31.25 -17.91 33.01
C LEU A 1003 31.52 -18.04 31.52
N GLN A 1004 32.75 -18.39 31.17
CA GLN A 1004 33.16 -18.70 29.81
C GLN A 1004 34.08 -19.91 29.83
N ALA A 1005 33.76 -20.94 29.06
CA ALA A 1005 34.58 -22.14 28.87
C ALA A 1005 35.01 -22.23 27.40
N VAL A 1006 36.33 -22.17 27.16
CA VAL A 1006 36.92 -22.18 25.81
C VAL A 1006 37.82 -23.40 25.67
N VAL A 1007 37.62 -24.15 24.59
CA VAL A 1007 38.50 -25.24 24.15
C VAL A 1007 39.13 -24.85 22.83
N THR A 1008 40.46 -24.95 22.76
CA THR A 1008 41.20 -24.81 21.52
C THR A 1008 41.91 -26.12 21.19
N LEU A 1009 41.54 -26.74 20.06
CA LEU A 1009 42.16 -27.95 19.54
C LEU A 1009 43.18 -27.58 18.47
N THR A 1010 44.34 -28.24 18.46
CA THR A 1010 45.33 -28.11 17.39
C THR A 1010 45.63 -29.48 16.79
N GLY A 1011 45.34 -29.65 15.50
CA GLY A 1011 45.51 -30.90 14.77
C GLY A 1011 46.85 -31.01 14.07
N SER A 1012 47.41 -32.22 14.02
CA SER A 1012 48.62 -32.52 13.26
C SER A 1012 48.34 -33.34 12.00
N SER A 1013 47.23 -34.09 11.98
CA SER A 1013 46.85 -34.99 10.89
C SER A 1013 45.34 -35.03 10.68
N VAL A 1014 44.91 -35.26 9.43
CA VAL A 1014 43.51 -35.48 9.07
C VAL A 1014 42.92 -36.70 9.79
N GLY A 1015 41.71 -36.58 10.32
CA GLY A 1015 40.98 -37.64 11.03
C GLY A 1015 41.30 -37.77 12.52
N GLU A 1016 42.07 -36.82 13.07
CA GLU A 1016 42.22 -36.61 14.52
C GLU A 1016 40.94 -35.92 15.04
N ALA A 1017 40.39 -36.39 16.16
CA ALA A 1017 39.22 -35.77 16.79
C ALA A 1017 39.25 -35.95 18.30
N TYR A 1018 38.72 -34.97 19.03
CA TYR A 1018 38.59 -35.06 20.48
C TYR A 1018 37.42 -34.24 21.00
N ASP A 1019 36.64 -34.83 21.90
CA ASP A 1019 35.46 -34.22 22.51
C ASP A 1019 35.31 -34.66 23.97
N PHE A 1020 34.59 -33.88 24.78
CA PHE A 1020 34.27 -34.23 26.16
C PHE A 1020 33.08 -33.42 26.68
N GLY A 1021 32.45 -33.94 27.72
CA GLY A 1021 31.32 -33.31 28.38
C GLY A 1021 31.76 -32.51 29.60
N LEU A 1022 31.02 -31.44 29.88
CA LEU A 1022 31.20 -30.60 31.06
C LEU A 1022 29.87 -30.36 31.79
N ILE A 1023 29.91 -30.23 33.10
CA ILE A 1023 28.78 -29.84 33.95
C ILE A 1023 29.23 -28.73 34.90
N LEU A 1024 28.45 -27.66 35.01
CA LEU A 1024 28.72 -26.49 35.86
C LEU A 1024 27.61 -26.35 36.90
N GLY A 1025 27.98 -26.03 38.14
CA GLY A 1025 26.99 -25.83 39.20
C GLY A 1025 27.55 -25.40 40.54
N ASP A 1026 26.66 -25.29 41.51
CA ASP A 1026 26.90 -24.92 42.90
C ASP A 1026 26.51 -26.09 43.82
N PRO A 1027 27.35 -27.14 43.88
CA PRO A 1027 27.15 -28.22 44.84
C PRO A 1027 27.45 -27.78 46.28
N PRO A 1028 26.87 -28.48 47.28
CA PRO A 1028 27.23 -28.25 48.68
C PRO A 1028 28.75 -28.35 48.87
N ALA A 1029 29.34 -27.39 49.60
CA ALA A 1029 30.77 -27.40 49.88
C ALA A 1029 31.22 -28.78 50.43
N PRO A 1030 32.35 -29.33 49.98
CA PRO A 1030 32.83 -30.63 50.44
C PRO A 1030 32.95 -30.62 51.97
N ASP A 1031 32.41 -31.64 52.65
CA ASP A 1031 32.58 -31.76 54.10
C ASP A 1031 34.09 -31.82 54.41
N PRO A 1032 34.66 -30.82 55.11
CA PRO A 1032 36.09 -30.76 55.39
C PRO A 1032 36.58 -31.94 56.26
N HIS A 1033 35.68 -32.81 56.72
CA HIS A 1033 35.98 -34.02 57.49
C HIS A 1033 36.01 -35.33 56.68
N ALA A 1034 35.77 -35.32 55.37
CA ALA A 1034 35.70 -36.56 54.57
C ALA A 1034 37.07 -37.24 54.30
N HIS A 1035 38.20 -36.56 54.53
CA HIS A 1035 39.56 -37.10 54.27
C HIS A 1035 40.21 -37.86 55.45
N VAL A 1036 39.44 -38.47 56.35
CA VAL A 1036 39.99 -39.41 57.34
C VAL A 1036 39.14 -40.68 57.43
N LEU A 1037 39.18 -41.50 56.39
CA LEU A 1037 39.34 -42.97 56.47
C LEU A 1037 39.26 -43.55 55.05
N LEU A 1038 40.39 -44.02 54.52
CA LEU A 1038 40.57 -45.31 53.84
C LEU A 1038 41.99 -45.38 53.26
N GLY A 1039 42.85 -46.06 54.01
CA GLY A 1039 43.86 -46.96 53.46
C GLY A 1039 43.35 -48.40 53.59
#